data_AF-A0A1Y2SVQ9-F1
#
_entry.id   AF-A0A1Y2SVQ9-F1
#
_cell.length_a   1.000
_cell.length_b   1.000
_cell.length_c   1.000
_cell.angle_alpha   90.00
_cell.angle_beta   90.00
_cell.angle_gamma   90.00
#
_symmetry.space_group_name_H-M   'P 1'
#
loop_
_entity.id
_entity.type
_entity.pdbx_description
1 polymer ?
#
loop_
_entity_poly.entity_id
_entity_poly.type
_entity_poly.pdbx_seq_one_letter_code
_entity_poly.pdbx_strand_id
1 'polypeptide(L)'
;MMIEKLPSDYIFSSIPDGPQTVQGVYDGLSIIASNGTTDTDLTFTDRLGRKIHMPAYTTRRSVKPLAADGYCKAVWDFKNGDMLLGEDGTTLYVRDVDRSGANKRLDSWHAISSLENEYRVAGRETYSPWNDQLRVECQKKRERVRHGVKFTDRAFLRFNGQICSITADSPYFSEPFEVTFDRAFDTDLVGQAVSFLRDVTVDDKSAKNLCRLFATPLLEPYKHLTYVLYGDGGNGKGILLNTLASSLPGLTASVDSQKILGGRRGSGGFDTQQEMGKLIGALWAFDEDADTISLEQLTALKKISTGDSVTARRIQENAVSFAPKCTFVVATNNPVVTTMTNAIARRFVYVRMKDGRKASEFEPLLTFRKDYGIAPFLMASCLLWENEGDEPEYDVSIGSVADLSEAEQWLVDEICENEYAVSARNPYPETAREHKNSISKLGLKTSRKRVDALLMRVLIVADERRFAPYRAAWEADTKKLEEEAKPVAVPAPLDAVGRTIEPDSLGFECDYVPARANKVADNWKKLAESATHDTSSIPDSKAYAVVPKTGYIIIDCDTAKTEGEMDGWESLQWSIGPYGSDSFPETYLVRTPSGGVHAYYKLPDDIKEHVLNKVQAGGQHIDLRVGGRGYVIGAGSETNGGVYQLCDLPDGERVPEITLSMIRWLNDAGCIEDTGKTAPTVMAAAAPTVSATKPAGLARHLARGGRQGGSAGGPQIDMSPIPKGQRNQQLHDWLYGRMLNHPDNIKQITDQYYERGKLSGLGQAELDATYKSVSKTLGYQS
;
A
#
# COMPACT_ATOMS: atom_id res chain seq x y z
N MET A 1 17.26 16.56 41.82
CA MET A 1 17.62 17.89 42.39
C MET A 1 16.73 18.22 43.61
N MET A 2 17.21 18.92 44.66
CA MET A 2 16.34 19.30 45.79
C MET A 2 15.61 20.60 45.50
N ILE A 3 14.35 20.49 45.07
CA ILE A 3 13.38 21.60 45.09
C ILE A 3 13.24 22.10 46.53
N GLU A 4 13.21 23.42 46.69
CA GLU A 4 13.13 24.10 47.98
C GLU A 4 11.93 23.58 48.78
N LYS A 5 12.22 22.90 49.90
CA LYS A 5 11.17 22.47 50.84
C LYS A 5 10.68 23.71 51.57
N LEU A 6 9.37 23.91 51.56
CA LEU A 6 8.78 25.03 52.27
C LEU A 6 8.94 24.82 53.79
N PRO A 7 9.22 25.90 54.53
CA PRO A 7 9.42 25.82 55.97
C PRO A 7 8.10 25.51 56.70
N SER A 8 8.21 25.09 57.97
CA SER A 8 7.07 24.69 58.79
C SER A 8 6.12 25.84 59.17
N ASP A 9 6.53 27.09 58.94
CA ASP A 9 5.80 28.33 59.21
C ASP A 9 5.14 28.93 57.95
N TYR A 10 4.98 28.13 56.88
CA TYR A 10 4.32 28.57 55.66
C TYR A 10 2.83 28.88 55.87
N ILE A 11 2.39 30.06 55.40
CA ILE A 11 1.01 30.52 55.51
C ILE A 11 0.33 30.53 54.13
N PHE A 12 -0.79 29.82 54.03
CA PHE A 12 -1.63 29.80 52.82
C PHE A 12 -2.33 31.15 52.61
N SER A 13 -2.45 31.56 51.35
CA SER A 13 -3.23 32.74 50.96
C SER A 13 -4.71 32.51 51.20
N SER A 14 -5.42 33.53 51.72
CA SER A 14 -6.88 33.52 51.72
C SER A 14 -7.41 33.86 50.33
N ILE A 15 -8.17 32.95 49.72
CA ILE A 15 -8.85 33.18 48.44
C ILE A 15 -10.38 33.10 48.62
N PRO A 16 -11.18 33.79 47.78
CA PRO A 16 -12.64 33.63 47.77
C PRO A 16 -13.03 32.16 47.61
N ASP A 17 -13.97 31.69 48.44
CA ASP A 17 -14.44 30.31 48.46
C ASP A 17 -13.33 29.25 48.69
N GLY A 18 -12.16 29.66 49.18
CA GLY A 18 -11.05 28.76 49.47
C GLY A 18 -11.34 27.76 50.59
N PRO A 19 -10.64 26.61 50.63
CA PRO A 19 -10.78 25.62 51.70
C PRO A 19 -10.34 26.18 53.05
N GLN A 20 -11.29 26.33 53.99
CA GLN A 20 -11.00 26.87 55.33
C GLN A 20 -10.03 26.00 56.16
N THR A 21 -9.94 24.71 55.86
CA THR A 21 -9.10 23.75 56.60
C THR A 21 -7.68 23.63 56.05
N VAL A 22 -7.33 24.31 54.94
CA VAL A 22 -6.06 24.08 54.24
C VAL A 22 -4.82 24.32 55.11
N GLN A 23 -4.82 25.37 55.92
CA GLN A 23 -3.72 25.65 56.83
C GLN A 23 -3.57 24.53 57.87
N GLY A 24 -4.69 24.10 58.48
CA GLY A 24 -4.69 22.99 59.43
C GLY A 24 -4.27 21.65 58.81
N VAL A 25 -4.57 21.44 57.53
CA VAL A 25 -4.06 20.28 56.77
C VAL A 25 -2.54 20.39 56.61
N TYR A 26 -2.02 21.52 56.13
CA TYR A 26 -0.58 21.71 55.91
C TYR A 26 0.24 21.54 57.19
N ASP A 27 -0.20 22.16 58.28
CA ASP A 27 0.48 22.14 59.58
C ASP A 27 0.43 20.74 60.22
N GLY A 28 -0.71 20.05 60.08
CA GLY A 28 -0.96 18.76 60.73
C GLY A 28 -0.42 17.52 60.00
N LEU A 29 0.07 17.65 58.76
CA LEU A 29 0.69 16.56 58.02
C LEU A 29 2.13 16.30 58.50
N SER A 30 2.39 15.07 58.97
CA SER A 30 3.68 14.66 59.53
C SER A 30 4.04 13.20 59.22
N ILE A 31 5.33 12.89 59.15
CA ILE A 31 5.85 11.52 58.98
C ILE A 31 5.69 10.74 60.28
N ILE A 32 5.17 9.52 60.21
CA ILE A 32 5.05 8.61 61.36
C ILE A 32 6.37 7.87 61.57
N ALA A 33 6.97 7.99 62.75
CA ALA A 33 8.14 7.19 63.13
C ALA A 33 7.73 5.71 63.31
N SER A 34 8.55 4.80 62.82
CA SER A 34 8.30 3.35 62.67
C SER A 34 7.84 2.58 63.91
N ASN A 35 7.83 3.20 65.10
CA ASN A 35 7.50 2.57 66.38
C ASN A 35 6.15 3.02 66.98
N GLY A 36 5.39 3.88 66.29
CA GLY A 36 4.08 4.35 66.76
C GLY A 36 2.93 3.50 66.24
N THR A 37 2.35 2.65 67.08
CA THR A 37 1.06 1.99 66.82
C THR A 37 -0.02 3.07 66.77
N THR A 38 -0.38 3.53 65.56
CA THR A 38 -1.47 4.50 65.37
C THR A 38 -2.39 4.04 64.25
N ASP A 39 -3.67 4.34 64.47
CA ASP A 39 -4.86 4.01 63.69
C ASP A 39 -4.59 3.94 62.19
N THR A 40 -4.85 2.77 61.57
CA THR A 40 -4.56 2.55 60.15
C THR A 40 -5.34 3.48 59.22
N ASP A 41 -6.46 4.01 59.69
CA ASP A 41 -7.47 4.67 58.85
C ASP A 41 -7.21 6.15 58.56
N LEU A 42 -6.22 6.78 59.23
CA LEU A 42 -5.85 8.19 59.03
C LEU A 42 -4.42 8.37 58.50
N THR A 43 -3.95 7.41 57.72
CA THR A 43 -2.60 7.44 57.15
C THR A 43 -2.61 7.21 55.64
N PHE A 44 -1.63 7.77 54.95
CA PHE A 44 -1.33 7.41 53.56
C PHE A 44 0.17 7.25 53.35
N THR A 45 0.56 6.61 52.25
CA THR A 45 1.98 6.44 51.89
C THR A 45 2.38 7.52 50.88
N ASP A 46 3.47 8.22 51.15
CA ASP A 46 4.04 9.20 50.22
C ASP A 46 4.84 8.55 49.08
N ARG A 47 5.35 9.39 48.17
CA ARG A 47 6.14 8.98 46.99
C ARG A 47 7.44 8.26 47.34
N LEU A 48 7.93 8.43 48.57
CA LEU A 48 9.18 7.84 49.06
C LEU A 48 8.92 6.64 49.97
N GLY A 49 7.68 6.12 49.97
CA GLY A 49 7.29 4.94 50.75
C GLY A 49 7.09 5.20 52.24
N ARG A 50 7.01 6.46 52.67
CA ARG A 50 6.88 6.84 54.09
C ARG A 50 5.41 6.95 54.46
N LYS A 51 5.05 6.52 55.66
CA LYS A 51 3.70 6.71 56.20
C LYS A 51 3.51 8.11 56.73
N ILE A 52 2.50 8.80 56.22
CA ILE A 52 2.13 10.17 56.58
C ILE A 52 0.82 10.13 57.35
N HIS A 53 0.80 10.82 58.49
CA HIS A 53 -0.40 11.02 59.30
C HIS A 53 -1.24 12.16 58.74
N MET A 54 -2.54 11.95 58.56
CA MET A 54 -3.50 12.97 58.17
C MET A 54 -4.13 13.63 59.38
N PRO A 55 -4.19 14.97 59.46
CA PRO A 55 -4.85 15.64 60.56
C PRO A 55 -6.37 15.39 60.51
N ALA A 56 -6.96 15.21 61.68
CA ALA A 56 -8.38 14.86 61.84
C ALA A 56 -9.05 15.68 62.94
N TYR A 57 -10.37 15.88 62.81
CA TYR A 57 -11.21 16.41 63.88
C TYR A 57 -11.88 15.26 64.64
N THR A 58 -11.91 15.40 65.97
CA THR A 58 -12.54 14.42 66.86
C THR A 58 -13.94 14.89 67.23
N THR A 59 -14.94 14.10 66.88
CA THR A 59 -16.32 14.28 67.37
C THR A 59 -16.62 13.26 68.47
N ARG A 60 -17.69 13.46 69.25
CA ARG A 60 -18.12 12.50 70.29
C ARG A 60 -18.38 11.06 69.80
N ARG A 61 -18.48 10.82 68.48
CA ARG A 61 -18.85 9.52 67.88
C ARG A 61 -17.89 9.03 66.79
N SER A 62 -16.98 9.87 66.27
CA SER A 62 -16.07 9.49 65.17
C SER A 62 -14.88 10.45 65.06
N VAL A 63 -13.75 9.94 64.57
CA VAL A 63 -12.60 10.74 64.12
C VAL A 63 -12.66 10.82 62.60
N LYS A 64 -12.59 12.03 62.03
CA LYS A 64 -12.68 12.25 60.57
C LYS A 64 -11.57 13.20 60.10
N PRO A 65 -10.95 12.96 58.94
CA PRO A 65 -9.87 13.81 58.44
C PRO A 65 -10.37 15.24 58.16
N LEU A 66 -9.47 16.23 58.28
CA LEU A 66 -9.77 17.65 58.02
C LEU A 66 -10.14 17.94 56.56
N ALA A 67 -9.71 17.08 55.65
CA ALA A 67 -10.03 17.10 54.23
C ALA A 67 -10.02 15.66 53.69
N ALA A 68 -10.55 15.46 52.48
CA ALA A 68 -10.44 14.17 51.80
C ALA A 68 -8.96 13.75 51.65
N ASP A 69 -8.70 12.44 51.66
CA ASP A 69 -7.35 11.87 51.60
C ASP A 69 -6.56 12.38 50.38
N GLY A 70 -7.22 12.53 49.23
CA GLY A 70 -6.62 13.06 48.01
C GLY A 70 -6.12 14.50 48.15
N TYR A 71 -6.86 15.38 48.83
CA TYR A 71 -6.41 16.75 49.08
C TYR A 71 -5.26 16.80 50.10
N CYS A 72 -5.27 15.93 51.11
CA CYS A 72 -4.15 15.76 52.03
C CYS A 72 -2.86 15.36 51.29
N LYS A 73 -2.95 14.41 50.34
CA LYS A 73 -1.84 14.02 49.46
C LYS A 73 -1.36 15.18 48.57
N ALA A 74 -2.28 15.95 48.00
CA ALA A 74 -1.94 17.11 47.18
C ALA A 74 -1.18 18.19 47.97
N VAL A 75 -1.62 18.51 49.19
CA VAL A 75 -0.93 19.44 50.08
C VAL A 75 0.45 18.89 50.49
N TRP A 76 0.56 17.58 50.70
CA TRP A 76 1.84 16.93 51.00
C TRP A 76 2.84 17.05 49.84
N ASP A 77 2.39 16.81 48.60
CA ASP A 77 3.22 16.98 47.41
C ASP A 77 3.63 18.44 47.22
N PHE A 78 2.71 19.39 47.43
CA PHE A 78 3.03 20.81 47.44
C PHE A 78 4.13 21.14 48.47
N LYS A 79 3.99 20.66 49.71
CA LYS A 79 4.93 20.86 50.83
C LYS A 79 6.33 20.32 50.53
N ASN A 80 6.43 19.19 49.81
CA ASN A 80 7.70 18.53 49.50
C ASN A 80 8.33 18.98 48.18
N GLY A 81 7.71 19.92 47.46
CA GLY A 81 8.23 20.38 46.18
C GLY A 81 8.00 19.38 45.05
N ASP A 82 6.94 18.58 45.13
CA ASP A 82 6.52 17.62 44.11
C ASP A 82 5.28 18.10 43.33
N MET A 83 4.91 19.37 43.53
CA MET A 83 3.90 20.10 42.76
C MET A 83 4.41 21.50 42.41
N LEU A 84 4.29 21.87 41.13
CA LEU A 84 4.74 23.13 40.54
C LEU A 84 3.75 23.63 39.48
N LEU A 85 3.92 24.88 39.05
CA LEU A 85 3.27 25.39 37.84
C LEU A 85 4.19 25.23 36.62
N GLY A 86 3.57 25.09 35.45
CA GLY A 86 4.26 25.26 34.17
C GLY A 86 4.58 26.73 33.88
N GLU A 87 5.34 26.97 32.82
CA GLU A 87 5.70 28.33 32.36
C GLU A 87 4.49 29.21 32.02
N ASP A 88 3.35 28.61 31.70
CA ASP A 88 2.07 29.31 31.47
C ASP A 88 1.47 29.93 32.75
N GLY A 89 2.02 29.62 33.92
CA GLY A 89 1.56 30.11 35.22
C GLY A 89 0.18 29.58 35.65
N THR A 90 -0.38 28.60 34.96
CA THR A 90 -1.75 28.12 35.18
C THR A 90 -1.88 26.60 35.25
N THR A 91 -1.10 25.86 34.45
CA THR A 91 -1.10 24.40 34.45
C THR A 91 -0.34 23.88 35.67
N LEU A 92 -0.99 23.02 36.45
CA LEU A 92 -0.34 22.31 37.56
C LEU A 92 0.38 21.08 37.02
N TYR A 93 1.62 20.90 37.46
CA TYR A 93 2.43 19.71 37.23
C TYR A 93 2.71 19.03 38.55
N VAL A 94 2.63 17.71 38.53
CA VAL A 94 2.95 16.86 39.65
C VAL A 94 4.07 15.92 39.23
N ARG A 95 5.02 15.68 40.15
CA ARG A 95 6.13 14.76 39.90
C ARG A 95 5.57 13.35 39.67
N ASP A 96 6.27 12.49 38.95
CA ASP A 96 5.85 11.09 38.82
C ASP A 96 6.15 10.26 40.08
N VAL A 97 5.44 9.14 40.23
CA VAL A 97 5.66 8.16 41.29
C VAL A 97 6.45 6.97 40.73
N ASP A 98 7.50 6.56 41.42
CA ASP A 98 8.20 5.32 41.11
C ASP A 98 7.34 4.09 41.43
N ARG A 99 6.94 3.36 40.38
CA ARG A 99 6.14 2.13 40.49
C ARG A 99 6.95 0.84 40.50
N SER A 100 8.28 0.93 40.45
CA SER A 100 9.15 -0.25 40.58
C SER A 100 9.19 -0.84 41.99
N GLY A 101 8.67 -0.10 42.98
CA GLY A 101 8.74 -0.44 44.40
C GLY A 101 10.00 0.04 45.09
N ALA A 102 10.96 0.64 44.37
CA ALA A 102 12.15 1.23 44.96
C ALA A 102 11.89 2.59 45.63
N ASN A 103 10.70 3.18 45.42
CA ASN A 103 10.25 4.46 45.97
C ASN A 103 11.26 5.60 45.74
N LYS A 104 11.88 5.62 44.56
CA LYS A 104 12.84 6.64 44.18
C LYS A 104 12.13 7.94 43.81
N ARG A 105 12.76 9.07 44.12
CA ARG A 105 12.32 10.37 43.61
C ARG A 105 12.68 10.45 42.13
N LEU A 106 11.68 10.49 41.26
CA LEU A 106 11.86 10.63 39.82
C LEU A 106 12.04 12.12 39.46
N ASP A 107 12.84 12.42 38.45
CA ASP A 107 12.98 13.78 37.91
C ASP A 107 11.91 14.13 36.86
N SER A 108 11.04 13.18 36.51
CA SER A 108 9.93 13.34 35.56
C SER A 108 8.66 13.89 36.20
N TRP A 109 7.85 14.57 35.38
CA TRP A 109 6.65 15.31 35.78
C TRP A 109 5.57 15.16 34.71
N HIS A 110 4.30 15.23 35.12
CA HIS A 110 3.17 15.29 34.20
C HIS A 110 2.20 16.40 34.58
N ALA A 111 1.50 16.94 33.58
CA ALA A 111 0.45 17.93 33.78
C ALA A 111 -0.83 17.25 34.29
N ILE A 112 -1.51 17.90 35.23
CA ILE A 112 -2.79 17.42 35.77
C ILE A 112 -3.93 18.34 35.35
N SER A 113 -5.09 17.76 35.05
CA SER A 113 -6.30 18.55 34.75
C SER A 113 -6.93 19.14 36.00
N SER A 114 -6.91 18.37 37.09
CA SER A 114 -7.59 18.66 38.34
C SER A 114 -7.06 17.75 39.43
N LEU A 115 -7.00 18.24 40.67
CA LEU A 115 -6.55 17.47 41.83
C LEU A 115 -7.40 16.22 42.09
N GLU A 116 -8.69 16.29 41.81
CA GLU A 116 -9.64 15.21 42.07
C GLU A 116 -9.32 13.96 41.26
N ASN A 117 -9.00 14.15 39.98
CA ASN A 117 -8.64 13.07 39.06
C ASN A 117 -7.27 12.47 39.42
N GLU A 118 -6.28 13.33 39.70
CA GLU A 118 -4.92 12.89 40.00
C GLU A 118 -4.87 12.12 41.34
N TYR A 119 -5.44 12.72 42.39
CA TYR A 119 -5.38 12.19 43.75
C TYR A 119 -6.58 11.30 44.12
N ARG A 120 -7.45 10.98 43.16
CA ARG A 120 -8.61 10.08 43.28
C ARG A 120 -9.58 10.49 44.40
N VAL A 121 -9.92 11.77 44.47
CA VAL A 121 -10.92 12.28 45.43
C VAL A 121 -12.30 11.77 45.04
N ALA A 122 -13.03 11.18 45.99
CA ALA A 122 -14.37 10.68 45.73
C ALA A 122 -15.32 11.83 45.31
N GLY A 123 -16.21 11.58 44.34
CA GLY A 123 -17.10 12.62 43.79
C GLY A 123 -17.97 13.35 44.82
N ARG A 124 -18.38 12.64 45.90
CA ARG A 124 -19.15 13.23 47.02
C ARG A 124 -18.33 14.16 47.94
N GLU A 125 -17.01 14.10 47.84
CA GLU A 125 -16.03 14.87 48.64
C GLU A 125 -15.29 15.90 47.78
N THR A 126 -15.64 16.02 46.50
CA THR A 126 -15.05 16.98 45.57
C THR A 126 -15.39 18.41 45.97
N TYR A 127 -14.36 19.24 46.07
CA TYR A 127 -14.44 20.66 46.34
C TYR A 127 -13.43 21.42 45.46
N SER A 128 -13.89 21.89 44.30
CA SER A 128 -13.04 22.46 43.26
C SER A 128 -12.14 23.63 43.69
N PRO A 129 -12.48 24.48 44.69
CA PRO A 129 -11.59 25.58 45.13
C PRO A 129 -10.22 25.13 45.65
N TRP A 130 -10.03 23.84 45.97
CA TRP A 130 -8.70 23.29 46.22
C TRP A 130 -7.73 23.45 45.05
N ASN A 131 -8.22 23.36 43.81
CA ASN A 131 -7.41 23.57 42.61
C ASN A 131 -6.89 25.01 42.54
N ASP A 132 -7.75 25.98 42.81
CA ASP A 132 -7.40 27.40 42.78
C ASP A 132 -6.45 27.75 43.95
N GLN A 133 -6.71 27.18 45.13
CA GLN A 133 -5.83 27.34 46.28
C GLN A 133 -4.41 26.87 45.96
N LEU A 134 -4.23 25.62 45.51
CA LEU A 134 -2.89 25.10 45.23
C LEU A 134 -2.24 25.79 44.02
N ARG A 135 -3.02 26.27 43.04
CA ARG A 135 -2.49 27.09 41.94
C ARG A 135 -1.92 28.42 42.46
N VAL A 136 -2.66 29.13 43.32
CA VAL A 136 -2.19 30.37 43.95
C VAL A 136 -0.95 30.14 44.80
N GLU A 137 -0.89 29.04 45.56
CA GLU A 137 0.30 28.73 46.35
C GLU A 137 1.50 28.34 45.48
N CYS A 138 1.31 27.56 44.42
CA CYS A 138 2.39 27.22 43.50
C CYS A 138 2.90 28.45 42.74
N GLN A 139 2.07 29.48 42.53
CA GLN A 139 2.49 30.75 41.93
C GLN A 139 3.56 31.47 42.74
N LYS A 140 3.58 31.30 44.07
CA LYS A 140 4.58 31.86 44.98
C LYS A 140 5.96 31.19 44.87
N LYS A 141 6.03 29.95 44.36
CA LYS A 141 7.32 29.27 44.12
C LYS A 141 8.05 29.97 42.97
N ARG A 142 9.39 29.97 42.98
CA ARG A 142 10.19 30.55 41.89
C ARG A 142 10.32 29.59 40.70
N GLU A 143 10.45 28.30 40.98
CA GLU A 143 10.69 27.25 39.97
C GLU A 143 9.44 26.98 39.14
N ARG A 144 9.64 26.61 37.86
CA ARG A 144 8.58 26.19 36.95
C ARG A 144 8.96 24.88 36.27
N VAL A 145 7.96 24.12 35.85
CA VAL A 145 8.20 23.04 34.87
C VAL A 145 8.31 23.69 33.50
N ARG A 146 9.49 23.57 32.89
CA ARG A 146 9.86 24.14 31.60
C ARG A 146 9.30 23.30 30.46
N HIS A 147 8.71 23.98 29.47
CA HIS A 147 8.23 23.33 28.26
C HIS A 147 9.42 23.06 27.34
N GLY A 148 9.83 21.79 27.26
CA GLY A 148 11.03 21.39 26.53
C GLY A 148 11.53 20.01 26.91
N VAL A 149 12.72 19.68 26.40
CA VAL A 149 13.41 18.41 26.63
C VAL A 149 14.71 18.66 27.38
N LYS A 150 14.99 17.87 28.42
CA LYS A 150 16.26 17.92 29.16
C LYS A 150 17.01 16.60 29.11
N PHE A 151 18.28 16.69 28.76
CA PHE A 151 19.31 15.66 28.92
C PHE A 151 20.20 16.04 30.12
N THR A 152 21.11 15.16 30.55
CA THR A 152 21.88 15.39 31.80
C THR A 152 22.81 16.59 31.72
N ASP A 153 23.26 16.99 30.53
CA ASP A 153 24.21 18.07 30.27
C ASP A 153 23.66 19.20 29.37
N ARG A 154 22.54 18.97 28.69
CA ARG A 154 21.93 19.91 27.73
C ARG A 154 20.41 19.86 27.77
N ALA A 155 19.74 20.99 27.63
CA ALA A 155 18.28 21.06 27.49
C ALA A 155 17.90 21.93 26.29
N PHE A 156 16.77 21.62 25.66
CA PHE A 156 16.20 22.32 24.52
C PHE A 156 14.81 22.85 24.89
N LEU A 157 14.59 24.13 24.64
CA LEU A 157 13.34 24.81 24.93
C LEU A 157 13.17 26.00 23.99
N ARG A 158 11.98 26.59 23.98
CA ARG A 158 11.72 27.83 23.25
C ARG A 158 11.78 29.03 24.19
N PHE A 159 12.67 29.97 23.93
CA PHE A 159 12.78 31.24 24.65
C PHE A 159 12.51 32.40 23.70
N ASN A 160 11.59 33.30 24.05
CA ASN A 160 11.18 34.44 23.21
C ASN A 160 10.85 34.07 21.75
N GLY A 161 10.20 32.93 21.55
CA GLY A 161 9.80 32.46 20.23
C GLY A 161 10.94 31.83 19.42
N GLN A 162 12.15 31.66 19.96
CA GLN A 162 13.26 30.98 19.30
C GLN A 162 13.67 29.73 20.07
N ILE A 163 14.07 28.69 19.34
CA ILE A 163 14.60 27.47 19.94
C ILE A 163 16.03 27.74 20.40
N CYS A 164 16.31 27.42 21.65
CA CYS A 164 17.63 27.51 22.23
C CYS A 164 17.99 26.21 22.95
N SER A 165 19.27 25.88 22.90
CA SER A 165 19.85 24.90 23.79
C SER A 165 20.57 25.58 24.95
N ILE A 166 20.38 25.05 26.15
CA ILE A 166 20.99 25.55 27.38
C ILE A 166 21.76 24.42 28.07
N THR A 167 22.80 24.81 28.81
CA THR A 167 23.63 23.92 29.63
C THR A 167 23.52 24.34 31.10
N ALA A 168 24.28 23.68 31.98
CA ALA A 168 24.35 24.00 33.40
C ALA A 168 24.72 25.46 33.73
N ASP A 169 25.28 26.22 32.77
CA ASP A 169 25.57 27.66 32.94
C ASP A 169 24.31 28.53 32.98
N SER A 170 23.19 28.02 32.47
CA SER A 170 21.91 28.71 32.51
C SER A 170 21.22 28.47 33.86
N PRO A 171 20.68 29.51 34.52
CA PRO A 171 19.93 29.34 35.77
C PRO A 171 18.69 28.45 35.58
N TYR A 172 18.13 28.41 34.36
CA TYR A 172 16.96 27.62 34.01
C TYR A 172 17.26 26.14 33.82
N PHE A 173 18.53 25.76 33.63
CA PHE A 173 18.89 24.35 33.48
C PHE A 173 18.63 23.54 34.74
N SER A 174 18.67 24.18 35.90
CA SER A 174 18.35 23.54 37.17
C SER A 174 16.86 23.15 37.27
N GLU A 175 15.97 23.89 36.61
CA GLU A 175 14.53 23.67 36.70
C GLU A 175 14.09 22.32 36.08
N PRO A 176 12.92 21.78 36.51
CA PRO A 176 12.35 20.58 35.90
C PRO A 176 11.80 20.85 34.50
N PHE A 177 11.79 19.82 33.65
CA PHE A 177 11.29 19.86 32.28
C PHE A 177 10.20 18.81 32.08
N GLU A 178 9.28 19.07 31.14
CA GLU A 178 8.19 18.12 30.81
C GLU A 178 8.73 16.75 30.38
N VAL A 179 9.83 16.72 29.64
CA VAL A 179 10.51 15.49 29.26
C VAL A 179 11.97 15.55 29.69
N THR A 180 12.41 14.57 30.48
CA THR A 180 13.77 14.47 30.99
C THR A 180 14.33 13.07 30.73
N PHE A 181 15.57 13.00 30.25
CA PHE A 181 16.32 11.75 30.08
C PHE A 181 17.57 11.73 30.97
N ASP A 182 17.80 10.60 31.62
CA ASP A 182 19.02 10.33 32.39
C ASP A 182 20.17 9.87 31.46
N ARG A 183 20.47 10.69 30.46
CA ARG A 183 21.60 10.50 29.55
C ARG A 183 22.12 11.84 29.04
N ALA A 184 23.42 11.91 28.79
CA ALA A 184 24.06 13.07 28.17
C ALA A 184 23.71 13.18 26.68
N PHE A 185 23.79 14.39 26.14
CA PHE A 185 23.60 14.66 24.73
C PHE A 185 24.76 14.09 23.91
N ASP A 186 24.47 13.26 22.91
CA ASP A 186 25.47 12.54 22.13
C ASP A 186 25.26 12.76 20.62
N THR A 187 26.25 13.36 19.97
CA THR A 187 26.19 13.72 18.54
C THR A 187 26.37 12.49 17.63
N ASP A 188 27.10 11.46 18.08
CA ASP A 188 27.29 10.24 17.30
C ASP A 188 26.00 9.42 17.29
N LEU A 189 25.29 9.36 18.43
CA LEU A 189 23.97 8.74 18.50
C LEU A 189 22.94 9.49 17.66
N VAL A 190 23.02 10.82 17.58
CA VAL A 190 22.22 11.63 16.64
C VAL A 190 22.47 11.19 15.21
N GLY A 191 23.74 11.08 14.79
CA GLY A 191 24.10 10.66 13.43
C GLY A 191 23.54 9.28 13.07
N GLN A 192 23.64 8.33 14.01
CA GLN A 192 23.07 6.99 13.86
C GLN A 192 21.53 7.04 13.75
N ALA A 193 20.87 7.80 14.61
CA ALA A 193 19.41 7.96 14.57
C ALA A 193 18.95 8.55 13.22
N VAL A 194 19.61 9.60 12.72
CA VAL A 194 19.32 10.19 11.40
C VAL A 194 19.53 9.17 10.28
N SER A 195 20.58 8.34 10.35
CA SER A 195 20.82 7.27 9.38
C SER A 195 19.67 6.25 9.36
N PHE A 196 19.16 5.85 10.54
CA PHE A 196 17.99 4.98 10.61
C PHE A 196 16.73 5.61 10.03
N LEU A 197 16.50 6.90 10.30
CA LEU A 197 15.35 7.62 9.77
C LEU A 197 15.39 7.73 8.24
N ARG A 198 16.59 7.93 7.66
CA ARG A 198 16.81 7.87 6.20
C ARG A 198 16.58 6.47 5.64
N ASP A 199 17.01 5.43 6.35
CA ASP A 199 16.87 4.04 5.89
C ASP A 199 15.39 3.56 5.86
N VAL A 200 14.54 4.06 6.78
CA VAL A 200 13.12 3.69 6.82
C VAL A 200 12.20 4.56 5.94
N THR A 201 12.73 5.62 5.32
CA THR A 201 11.96 6.55 4.47
C THR A 201 12.43 6.50 3.01
N VAL A 202 11.58 7.00 2.09
CA VAL A 202 11.88 6.98 0.65
C VAL A 202 12.86 8.09 0.25
N ASP A 203 12.78 9.24 0.90
CA ASP A 203 13.58 10.43 0.57
C ASP A 203 14.00 11.21 1.82
N ASP A 204 14.98 12.11 1.65
CA ASP A 204 15.55 12.91 2.74
C ASP A 204 14.53 13.87 3.36
N LYS A 205 13.53 14.33 2.58
CA LYS A 205 12.45 15.20 3.08
C LYS A 205 11.55 14.45 4.06
N SER A 206 11.19 13.21 3.72
CA SER A 206 10.43 12.30 4.57
C SER A 206 11.23 11.96 5.83
N ALA A 207 12.54 11.71 5.71
CA ALA A 207 13.42 11.48 6.85
C ALA A 207 13.44 12.67 7.82
N LYS A 208 13.55 13.90 7.29
CA LYS A 208 13.51 15.14 8.08
C LYS A 208 12.16 15.34 8.77
N ASN A 209 11.06 15.16 8.05
CA ASN A 209 9.71 15.24 8.63
C ASN A 209 9.51 14.21 9.74
N LEU A 210 9.95 12.97 9.52
CA LEU A 210 9.90 11.92 10.56
C LEU A 210 10.79 12.26 11.76
N CYS A 211 11.97 12.85 11.53
CA CYS A 211 12.85 13.32 12.59
C CYS A 211 12.19 14.45 13.41
N ARG A 212 11.55 15.42 12.74
CA ARG A 212 10.86 16.55 13.37
C ARG A 212 9.74 16.13 14.33
N LEU A 213 9.04 15.04 14.01
CA LEU A 213 7.92 14.50 14.79
C LEU A 213 8.23 14.35 16.28
N PHE A 214 9.42 13.84 16.64
CA PHE A 214 9.69 13.45 18.02
C PHE A 214 9.67 14.64 18.99
N ALA A 215 10.31 15.78 18.68
CA ALA A 215 10.33 16.94 19.57
C ALA A 215 9.22 17.97 19.29
N THR A 216 8.33 17.70 18.31
CA THR A 216 7.24 18.62 17.94
C THR A 216 6.41 19.12 19.12
N PRO A 217 5.86 18.27 20.01
CA PRO A 217 4.93 18.76 21.04
C PRO A 217 5.60 19.65 22.10
N LEU A 218 6.93 19.75 22.08
CA LEU A 218 7.74 20.48 23.07
C LEU A 218 8.42 21.71 22.47
N LEU A 219 8.65 21.72 21.16
CA LEU A 219 9.42 22.75 20.48
C LEU A 219 8.60 23.52 19.44
N GLU A 220 7.42 23.06 19.02
CA GLU A 220 6.59 23.80 18.08
C GLU A 220 6.15 25.17 18.65
N PRO A 221 6.12 26.25 17.85
CA PRO A 221 5.79 27.58 18.35
C PRO A 221 4.32 27.72 18.75
N TYR A 222 3.44 27.03 18.03
CA TYR A 222 2.02 26.91 18.31
C TYR A 222 1.53 25.60 17.72
N LYS A 223 0.48 25.04 18.32
CA LYS A 223 -0.07 23.76 17.90
C LYS A 223 -0.72 23.84 16.53
N HIS A 224 -0.13 23.18 15.55
CA HIS A 224 -0.71 23.10 14.21
C HIS A 224 -0.20 21.94 13.34
N LEU A 225 0.85 21.24 13.76
CA LEU A 225 1.43 20.15 12.99
C LEU A 225 0.75 18.82 13.32
N THR A 226 0.47 18.05 12.28
CA THR A 226 -0.12 16.71 12.36
C THR A 226 0.60 15.84 11.35
N TYR A 227 1.14 14.72 11.81
CA TYR A 227 1.98 13.86 10.98
C TYR A 227 1.18 12.73 10.37
N VAL A 228 1.46 12.42 9.10
CA VAL A 228 0.88 11.29 8.39
C VAL A 228 2.01 10.41 7.85
N LEU A 229 2.14 9.22 8.42
CA LEU A 229 3.10 8.20 8.03
C LEU A 229 2.43 7.23 7.06
N TYR A 230 2.85 7.25 5.80
CA TYR A 230 2.26 6.40 4.75
C TYR A 230 3.24 5.35 4.23
N GLY A 231 2.72 4.13 3.98
CA GLY A 231 3.43 3.02 3.31
C GLY A 231 2.70 1.68 3.44
N ASP A 232 3.05 0.68 2.64
CA ASP A 232 2.25 -0.53 2.37
C ASP A 232 2.29 -1.61 3.49
N GLY A 233 2.52 -1.20 4.73
CA GLY A 233 2.68 -2.09 5.88
C GLY A 233 4.08 -2.69 5.98
N GLY A 234 4.50 -3.12 7.19
CA GLY A 234 5.82 -3.72 7.42
C GLY A 234 7.03 -2.76 7.38
N ASN A 235 6.80 -1.46 7.18
CA ASN A 235 7.86 -0.48 6.90
C ASN A 235 8.48 0.20 8.15
N GLY A 236 8.35 -0.43 9.32
CA GLY A 236 8.92 0.09 10.57
C GLY A 236 8.14 1.22 11.27
N LYS A 237 6.99 1.68 10.72
CA LYS A 237 6.11 2.68 11.37
C LYS A 237 5.78 2.29 12.81
N GLY A 238 5.22 1.09 12.99
CA GLY A 238 4.89 0.55 14.31
C GLY A 238 6.12 0.35 15.20
N ILE A 239 7.30 0.06 14.64
CA ILE A 239 8.53 -0.09 15.45
C ILE A 239 8.89 1.22 16.13
N LEU A 240 8.87 2.35 15.40
CA LEU A 240 9.21 3.67 15.93
C LEU A 240 8.15 4.18 16.92
N LEU A 241 6.86 4.07 16.58
CA LEU A 241 5.78 4.50 17.46
C LEU A 241 5.75 3.71 18.78
N ASN A 242 5.92 2.39 18.71
CA ASN A 242 6.03 1.56 19.92
C ASN A 242 7.28 1.90 20.75
N THR A 243 8.38 2.30 20.12
CA THR A 243 9.60 2.74 20.83
C THR A 243 9.35 4.01 21.63
N LEU A 244 8.65 4.98 21.03
CA LEU A 244 8.22 6.21 21.70
C LEU A 244 7.29 5.89 22.89
N ALA A 245 6.27 5.05 22.67
CA ALA A 245 5.29 4.66 23.68
C ALA A 245 5.91 3.94 24.90
N SER A 246 6.85 3.03 24.64
CA SER A 246 7.56 2.28 25.68
C SER A 246 8.61 3.10 26.42
N SER A 247 9.23 4.08 25.75
CA SER A 247 10.24 4.94 26.37
C SER A 247 9.64 6.06 27.22
N LEU A 248 8.44 6.53 26.89
CA LEU A 248 7.77 7.66 27.55
C LEU A 248 6.33 7.28 27.99
N PRO A 249 6.19 6.31 28.92
CA PRO A 249 4.89 5.84 29.36
C PRO A 249 4.08 6.97 30.01
N GLY A 250 2.80 7.07 29.67
CA GLY A 250 1.89 8.11 30.20
C GLY A 250 1.92 9.43 29.43
N LEU A 251 2.95 9.66 28.59
CA LEU A 251 3.02 10.81 27.68
C LEU A 251 2.53 10.47 26.26
N THR A 252 2.21 9.21 26.01
CA THR A 252 1.70 8.72 24.72
C THR A 252 0.30 8.15 24.83
N ALA A 253 -0.53 8.37 23.82
CA ALA A 253 -1.88 7.80 23.72
C ALA A 253 -2.10 7.08 22.38
N SER A 254 -2.57 5.84 22.44
CA SER A 254 -3.09 5.12 21.27
C SER A 254 -4.58 5.41 21.12
N VAL A 255 -4.94 5.95 19.96
CA VAL A 255 -6.29 6.47 19.67
C VAL A 255 -6.80 5.97 18.33
N ASP A 256 -8.11 5.90 18.21
CA ASP A 256 -8.81 5.53 16.99
C ASP A 256 -9.40 6.80 16.36
N SER A 257 -8.83 7.25 15.24
CA SER A 257 -9.28 8.47 14.58
C SER A 257 -10.73 8.37 14.10
N GLN A 258 -11.24 7.19 13.75
CA GLN A 258 -12.63 7.05 13.36
C GLN A 258 -13.59 7.25 14.54
N LYS A 259 -13.23 6.75 15.73
CA LYS A 259 -14.04 6.92 16.95
C LYS A 259 -13.99 8.35 17.51
N ILE A 260 -12.81 8.98 17.46
CA ILE A 260 -12.63 10.41 17.76
C ILE A 260 -13.54 11.29 16.90
N LEU A 261 -13.92 10.81 15.71
CA LEU A 261 -14.64 11.58 14.70
C LEU A 261 -16.13 11.18 14.56
N GLY A 262 -16.65 10.31 15.43
CA GLY A 262 -18.08 9.96 15.49
C GLY A 262 -18.52 8.87 14.50
N GLY A 263 -17.59 8.04 14.02
CA GLY A 263 -17.85 6.94 13.09
C GLY A 263 -18.28 7.40 11.68
N ARG A 264 -18.61 6.45 10.79
CA ARG A 264 -19.00 6.70 9.36
C ARG A 264 -20.20 7.64 9.15
N ARG A 265 -20.94 8.00 10.21
CA ARG A 265 -22.12 8.89 10.16
C ARG A 265 -21.97 10.19 10.98
N GLY A 266 -20.80 10.46 11.55
CA GLY A 266 -20.53 11.72 12.27
C GLY A 266 -21.41 11.95 13.51
N SER A 267 -22.00 10.91 14.08
CA SER A 267 -22.82 11.02 15.29
C SER A 267 -21.90 11.00 16.50
N GLY A 268 -21.40 12.18 16.89
CA GLY A 268 -20.65 12.37 18.13
C GLY A 268 -21.44 11.85 19.33
N GLY A 269 -20.81 10.96 20.09
CA GLY A 269 -21.43 10.28 21.23
C GLY A 269 -20.44 10.02 22.37
N PHE A 270 -20.82 9.12 23.27
CA PHE A 270 -20.03 8.75 24.45
C PHE A 270 -18.66 8.13 24.08
N ASP A 271 -18.61 7.32 23.02
CA ASP A 271 -17.36 6.71 22.53
C ASP A 271 -16.35 7.77 22.07
N THR A 272 -16.82 8.84 21.41
CA THR A 272 -15.98 9.98 21.03
C THR A 272 -15.43 10.70 22.26
N GLN A 273 -16.28 10.95 23.26
CA GLN A 273 -15.85 11.61 24.50
C GLN A 273 -14.87 10.75 25.32
N GLN A 274 -14.97 9.42 25.26
CA GLN A 274 -14.01 8.52 25.88
C GLN A 274 -12.66 8.50 25.17
N GLU A 275 -12.66 8.39 23.84
CA GLU A 275 -11.43 8.40 23.04
C GLU A 275 -10.70 9.74 23.17
N MET A 276 -11.43 10.87 23.17
CA MET A 276 -10.85 12.18 23.48
C MET A 276 -10.22 12.22 24.88
N GLY A 277 -10.79 11.51 25.85
CA GLY A 277 -10.27 11.43 27.22
C GLY A 277 -8.88 10.77 27.34
N LYS A 278 -8.41 10.08 26.29
CA LYS A 278 -7.04 9.54 26.22
C LYS A 278 -6.00 10.62 25.90
N LEU A 279 -6.42 11.73 25.31
CA LEU A 279 -5.52 12.84 24.94
C LEU A 279 -5.13 13.71 26.15
N ILE A 280 -5.81 13.56 27.28
CA ILE A 280 -5.53 14.29 28.52
C ILE A 280 -4.15 13.86 29.04
N GLY A 281 -3.22 14.83 29.12
CA GLY A 281 -1.85 14.61 29.61
C GLY A 281 -0.89 14.00 28.60
N ALA A 282 -1.37 13.60 27.41
CA ALA A 282 -0.51 13.07 26.35
C ALA A 282 0.22 14.19 25.57
N LEU A 283 1.48 13.93 25.20
CA LEU A 283 2.28 14.73 24.29
C LEU A 283 2.31 14.14 22.87
N TRP A 284 2.12 12.83 22.72
CA TRP A 284 1.94 12.20 21.41
C TRP A 284 0.67 11.36 21.41
N ALA A 285 -0.13 11.49 20.35
CA ALA A 285 -1.30 10.66 20.13
C ALA A 285 -1.19 10.02 18.74
N PHE A 286 -1.26 8.70 18.67
CA PHE A 286 -1.11 7.95 17.43
C PHE A 286 -2.29 7.05 17.13
N ASP A 287 -2.67 7.05 15.85
CA ASP A 287 -3.54 6.05 15.23
C ASP A 287 -2.65 5.12 14.38
N GLU A 288 -2.49 3.88 14.83
CA GLU A 288 -1.54 2.91 14.24
C GLU A 288 -2.12 2.18 13.02
N ASP A 289 -3.44 2.15 12.88
CA ASP A 289 -4.18 1.38 11.87
C ASP A 289 -5.30 2.24 11.24
N ALA A 290 -4.97 3.49 10.89
CA ALA A 290 -5.94 4.34 10.23
C ALA A 290 -6.26 3.80 8.82
N ASP A 291 -7.54 3.51 8.57
CA ASP A 291 -8.08 3.27 7.25
C ASP A 291 -8.03 4.57 6.40
N THR A 292 -8.67 4.58 5.24
CA THR A 292 -8.82 5.76 4.38
C THR A 292 -9.32 6.98 5.16
N ILE A 293 -8.45 7.99 5.30
CA ILE A 293 -8.80 9.26 5.92
C ILE A 293 -9.57 10.11 4.90
N SER A 294 -10.86 10.30 5.14
CA SER A 294 -11.71 11.18 4.33
C SER A 294 -11.43 12.67 4.59
N LEU A 295 -11.83 13.54 3.66
CA LEU A 295 -11.69 15.00 3.80
C LEU A 295 -12.48 15.57 5.00
N GLU A 296 -13.62 14.97 5.34
CA GLU A 296 -14.42 15.33 6.51
C GLU A 296 -13.65 15.04 7.80
N GLN A 297 -12.96 13.89 7.85
CA GLN A 297 -12.11 13.51 8.97
C GLN A 297 -10.90 14.44 9.11
N LEU A 298 -10.26 14.83 8.00
CA LEU A 298 -9.18 15.84 8.01
C LEU A 298 -9.65 17.18 8.58
N THR A 299 -10.89 17.59 8.27
CA THR A 299 -11.47 18.84 8.77
C THR A 299 -11.76 18.79 10.27
N ALA A 300 -12.12 17.63 10.81
CA ALA A 300 -12.34 17.46 12.23
C ALA A 300 -11.04 17.24 13.02
N LEU A 301 -10.05 16.54 12.43
CA LEU A 301 -8.67 16.48 12.94
C LEU A 301 -8.05 17.88 13.07
N LYS A 302 -8.43 18.83 12.21
CA LYS A 302 -8.02 20.23 12.33
C LYS A 302 -8.35 20.85 13.71
N LYS A 303 -9.50 20.52 14.32
CA LYS A 303 -9.87 21.06 15.65
C LYS A 303 -8.91 20.56 16.73
N ILE A 304 -8.56 19.28 16.66
CA ILE A 304 -7.60 18.65 17.58
C ILE A 304 -6.19 19.21 17.34
N SER A 305 -5.79 19.30 16.07
CA SER A 305 -4.49 19.82 15.61
C SER A 305 -4.26 21.29 15.97
N THR A 306 -5.32 22.09 16.09
CA THR A 306 -5.24 23.52 16.49
C THR A 306 -5.29 23.74 18.01
N GLY A 307 -5.61 22.70 18.78
CA GLY A 307 -5.63 22.77 20.25
C GLY A 307 -6.90 23.42 20.80
N ASP A 308 -7.96 23.49 19.99
CA ASP A 308 -9.27 23.96 20.44
C ASP A 308 -9.76 23.12 21.63
N SER A 309 -10.46 23.74 22.57
CA SER A 309 -11.02 23.03 23.72
C SER A 309 -11.98 21.93 23.27
N VAL A 310 -11.72 20.70 23.73
CA VAL A 310 -12.56 19.52 23.52
C VAL A 310 -13.13 19.03 24.84
N THR A 311 -14.27 18.34 24.77
CA THR A 311 -14.92 17.76 25.96
C THR A 311 -14.73 16.25 25.95
N ALA A 312 -14.20 15.71 27.05
CA ALA A 312 -14.07 14.29 27.29
C ALA A 312 -14.91 13.84 28.49
N ARG A 313 -15.30 12.57 28.51
CA ARG A 313 -16.09 11.98 29.59
C ARG A 313 -15.72 10.51 29.74
N ARG A 314 -15.23 10.11 30.91
CA ARG A 314 -14.97 8.71 31.26
C ARG A 314 -16.21 8.06 31.90
N ILE A 315 -16.23 6.73 31.92
CA ILE A 315 -17.32 5.97 32.55
C ILE A 315 -17.39 6.34 34.04
N GLN A 316 -18.59 6.68 34.51
CA GLN A 316 -18.87 7.11 35.90
C GLN A 316 -18.20 8.42 36.34
N GLU A 317 -17.62 9.19 35.43
CA GLU A 317 -17.04 10.50 35.71
C GLU A 317 -17.85 11.65 35.07
N ASN A 318 -17.65 12.86 35.59
CA ASN A 318 -18.19 14.08 34.99
C ASN A 318 -17.45 14.42 33.70
N ALA A 319 -18.12 15.15 32.80
CA ALA A 319 -17.47 15.64 31.60
C ALA A 319 -16.46 16.74 31.96
N VAL A 320 -15.27 16.67 31.35
CA VAL A 320 -14.17 17.63 31.54
C VAL A 320 -13.85 18.26 30.19
N SER A 321 -13.72 19.58 30.15
CA SER A 321 -13.25 20.31 28.97
C SER A 321 -11.76 20.61 29.11
N PHE A 322 -10.97 20.35 28.08
CA PHE A 322 -9.52 20.58 28.07
C PHE A 322 -9.02 20.91 26.65
N ALA A 323 -7.87 21.57 26.56
CA ALA A 323 -7.18 21.83 25.29
C ALA A 323 -6.12 20.73 25.04
N PRO A 324 -6.19 19.95 23.94
CA PRO A 324 -5.21 18.91 23.66
C PRO A 324 -3.81 19.50 23.39
N LYS A 325 -2.79 19.03 24.12
CA LYS A 325 -1.37 19.41 23.89
C LYS A 325 -0.62 18.43 22.97
N CYS A 326 -1.13 17.22 22.77
CA CYS A 326 -0.45 16.18 21.99
C CYS A 326 -0.27 16.48 20.49
N THR A 327 0.91 16.20 19.94
CA THR A 327 1.08 16.07 18.48
C THR A 327 0.34 14.82 18.00
N PHE A 328 -0.50 14.98 16.98
CA PHE A 328 -1.28 13.88 16.42
C PHE A 328 -0.51 13.23 15.26
N VAL A 329 -0.44 11.91 15.27
CA VAL A 329 0.29 11.09 14.29
C VAL A 329 -0.67 10.04 13.73
N VAL A 330 -0.75 9.95 12.40
CA VAL A 330 -1.58 8.96 11.72
C VAL A 330 -0.69 8.04 10.91
N ALA A 331 -0.62 6.78 11.30
CA ALA A 331 -0.01 5.74 10.47
C ALA A 331 -1.11 5.08 9.64
N THR A 332 -0.94 5.10 8.32
CA THR A 332 -1.90 4.48 7.41
C THR A 332 -1.19 3.73 6.29
N ASN A 333 -1.84 2.69 5.80
CA ASN A 333 -1.42 1.95 4.61
C ASN A 333 -2.24 2.36 3.37
N ASN A 334 -3.29 3.17 3.57
CA ASN A 334 -4.17 3.61 2.49
C ASN A 334 -3.79 5.03 2.07
N PRO A 335 -3.86 5.34 0.75
CA PRO A 335 -3.51 6.67 0.27
C PRO A 335 -4.43 7.72 0.89
N VAL A 336 -3.83 8.76 1.47
CA VAL A 336 -4.56 9.89 2.05
C VAL A 336 -5.00 10.85 0.96
N VAL A 337 -6.28 11.22 0.96
CA VAL A 337 -6.86 12.14 -0.04
C VAL A 337 -6.14 13.49 0.03
N THR A 338 -5.39 13.83 -1.02
CA THR A 338 -4.55 15.04 -1.10
C THR A 338 -5.26 16.29 -1.61
N THR A 339 -6.60 16.30 -1.73
CA THR A 339 -7.35 17.52 -2.07
C THR A 339 -7.36 18.49 -0.90
N MET A 340 -6.21 19.08 -0.63
CA MET A 340 -5.99 19.98 0.48
C MET A 340 -6.31 21.41 0.10
N THR A 341 -7.10 22.07 0.93
CA THR A 341 -7.14 23.54 0.94
C THR A 341 -5.79 24.04 1.49
N ASN A 342 -5.34 25.26 1.11
CA ASN A 342 -4.10 25.86 1.65
C ASN A 342 -4.04 25.86 3.19
N ALA A 343 -5.20 25.90 3.86
CA ALA A 343 -5.30 25.84 5.31
C ALA A 343 -4.98 24.45 5.89
N ILE A 344 -5.22 23.37 5.14
CA ILE A 344 -4.92 22.00 5.57
C ILE A 344 -3.48 21.62 5.16
N ALA A 345 -3.03 22.07 3.98
CA ALA A 345 -1.67 21.82 3.49
C ALA A 345 -0.57 22.26 4.48
N ARG A 346 -0.75 23.39 5.17
CA ARG A 346 0.22 23.89 6.17
C ARG A 346 0.21 23.16 7.53
N ARG A 347 -0.76 22.26 7.76
CA ARG A 347 -0.96 21.56 9.05
C ARG A 347 -0.60 20.08 8.99
N PHE A 348 -0.71 19.48 7.81
CA PHE A 348 -0.42 18.07 7.61
C PHE A 348 1.01 17.90 7.07
N VAL A 349 1.83 17.21 7.84
CA VAL A 349 3.21 16.90 7.52
C VAL A 349 3.28 15.44 7.09
N TYR A 350 3.67 15.21 5.85
CA TYR A 350 3.68 13.88 5.27
C TYR A 350 5.06 13.24 5.35
N VAL A 351 5.05 11.94 5.61
CA VAL A 351 6.25 11.10 5.63
C VAL A 351 5.98 9.88 4.77
N ARG A 352 6.76 9.71 3.70
CA ARG A 352 6.73 8.50 2.87
C ARG A 352 7.72 7.48 3.42
N MET A 353 7.19 6.38 3.97
CA MET A 353 7.99 5.25 4.43
C MET A 353 8.43 4.40 3.25
N LYS A 354 9.57 3.72 3.36
CA LYS A 354 10.10 2.84 2.32
C LYS A 354 9.41 1.47 2.38
N ASP A 355 8.80 1.05 1.27
CA ASP A 355 8.05 -0.22 1.19
C ASP A 355 8.92 -1.43 0.84
N GLY A 356 8.33 -2.63 0.94
CA GLY A 356 8.95 -3.88 0.48
C GLY A 356 10.12 -4.37 1.34
N ARG A 357 10.24 -3.87 2.57
CA ARG A 357 11.34 -4.21 3.47
C ARG A 357 11.13 -5.55 4.16
N LYS A 358 12.21 -6.32 4.31
CA LYS A 358 12.19 -7.58 5.05
C LYS A 358 12.37 -7.32 6.55
N ALA A 359 11.73 -8.15 7.38
CA ALA A 359 11.85 -8.08 8.84
C ALA A 359 13.31 -8.10 9.34
N SER A 360 14.17 -8.89 8.70
CA SER A 360 15.60 -9.00 9.03
C SER A 360 16.38 -7.70 8.86
N GLU A 361 15.91 -6.79 8.01
CA GLU A 361 16.59 -5.51 7.79
C GLU A 361 16.39 -4.52 8.95
N PHE A 362 15.39 -4.75 9.80
CA PHE A 362 15.12 -3.92 10.97
C PHE A 362 15.91 -4.35 12.22
N GLU A 363 16.67 -5.46 12.18
CA GLU A 363 17.43 -5.96 13.33
C GLU A 363 18.38 -4.90 13.94
N PRO A 364 19.13 -4.10 13.14
CA PRO A 364 19.98 -3.04 13.69
C PRO A 364 19.15 -1.94 14.38
N LEU A 365 18.01 -1.56 13.81
CA LEU A 365 17.10 -0.58 14.41
C LEU A 365 16.48 -1.12 15.71
N LEU A 366 16.08 -2.40 15.73
CA LEU A 366 15.53 -3.08 16.90
C LEU A 366 16.54 -3.16 18.05
N THR A 367 17.81 -3.41 17.73
CA THR A 367 18.92 -3.41 18.70
C THR A 367 19.16 -1.99 19.22
N PHE A 368 19.27 -1.01 18.32
CA PHE A 368 19.49 0.38 18.69
C PHE A 368 18.40 0.91 19.63
N ARG A 369 17.12 0.65 19.35
CA ARG A 369 16.04 1.06 20.25
C ARG A 369 16.06 0.34 21.60
N LYS A 370 16.58 -0.89 21.66
CA LYS A 370 16.64 -1.67 22.90
C LYS A 370 17.69 -1.09 23.85
N ASP A 371 18.81 -0.65 23.29
CA ASP A 371 19.93 -0.12 24.07
C ASP A 371 19.73 1.36 24.44
N TYR A 372 19.11 2.13 23.54
CA TYR A 372 19.03 3.58 23.69
C TYR A 372 17.61 4.14 23.85
N GLY A 373 16.57 3.34 23.62
CA GLY A 373 15.18 3.81 23.62
C GLY A 373 14.94 4.87 22.55
N ILE A 374 14.08 5.83 22.86
CA ILE A 374 13.78 6.95 21.95
C ILE A 374 14.77 8.12 22.04
N ALA A 375 15.64 8.15 23.05
CA ALA A 375 16.47 9.32 23.36
C ALA A 375 17.29 9.83 22.16
N PRO A 376 17.98 8.98 21.36
CA PRO A 376 18.73 9.45 20.19
C PRO A 376 17.86 10.10 19.12
N PHE A 377 16.66 9.57 18.88
CA PHE A 377 15.71 10.14 17.91
C PHE A 377 15.20 11.50 18.36
N LEU A 378 14.97 11.66 19.67
CA LEU A 378 14.59 12.94 20.25
C LEU A 378 15.73 13.96 20.22
N MET A 379 16.98 13.54 20.50
CA MET A 379 18.17 14.38 20.33
C MET A 379 18.31 14.88 18.90
N ALA A 380 18.15 13.98 17.92
CA ALA A 380 18.19 14.32 16.50
C ALA A 380 17.08 15.31 16.14
N SER A 381 15.88 15.09 16.66
CA SER A 381 14.75 16.01 16.48
C SER A 381 15.05 17.39 17.05
N CYS A 382 15.57 17.48 18.28
CA CYS A 382 15.92 18.76 18.92
C CYS A 382 16.93 19.56 18.08
N LEU A 383 17.97 18.89 17.54
CA LEU A 383 18.94 19.54 16.65
C LEU A 383 18.34 19.96 15.32
N LEU A 384 17.44 19.16 14.73
CA LEU A 384 16.75 19.53 13.50
C LEU A 384 15.92 20.80 13.71
N TRP A 385 15.18 20.87 14.81
CA TRP A 385 14.41 22.05 15.19
C TRP A 385 15.30 23.29 15.44
N GLU A 386 16.43 23.13 16.14
CA GLU A 386 17.41 24.21 16.38
C GLU A 386 18.06 24.73 15.09
N ASN A 387 18.41 23.83 14.16
CA ASN A 387 19.21 24.17 12.98
C ASN A 387 18.38 24.51 11.72
N GLU A 388 17.25 23.82 11.50
CA GLU A 388 16.43 23.97 10.28
C GLU A 388 15.17 24.82 10.49
N GLY A 389 14.91 25.28 11.72
CA GLY A 389 13.80 26.17 12.05
C GLY A 389 12.45 25.45 12.13
N ASP A 390 11.35 26.20 12.01
CA ASP A 390 10.00 25.72 12.36
C ASP A 390 9.25 25.02 11.21
N GLU A 391 9.67 25.26 9.96
CA GLU A 391 8.94 24.81 8.77
C GLU A 391 9.28 23.36 8.40
N PRO A 392 8.27 22.48 8.21
CA PRO A 392 8.47 21.13 7.71
C PRO A 392 8.61 21.11 6.18
N GLU A 393 9.01 19.95 5.65
CA GLU A 393 9.08 19.72 4.20
C GLU A 393 7.67 19.39 3.66
N TYR A 394 6.98 20.37 3.11
CA TYR A 394 5.60 20.19 2.59
C TYR A 394 5.52 19.48 1.23
N ASP A 395 6.63 19.37 0.50
CA ASP A 395 6.70 18.82 -0.85
C ASP A 395 7.13 17.33 -0.84
N VAL A 396 6.39 16.51 -0.08
CA VAL A 396 6.53 15.05 0.01
C VAL A 396 5.40 14.38 -0.77
N SER A 397 5.74 13.51 -1.71
CA SER A 397 4.77 12.74 -2.51
C SER A 397 4.33 11.48 -1.78
N ILE A 398 3.02 11.21 -1.78
CA ILE A 398 2.40 10.08 -1.06
C ILE A 398 1.89 9.01 -2.05
N GLY A 399 1.83 9.31 -3.36
CA GLY A 399 1.37 8.32 -4.35
C GLY A 399 2.44 7.26 -4.65
N SER A 400 2.05 5.98 -4.67
CA SER A 400 2.85 4.93 -5.32
C SER A 400 2.48 4.83 -6.81
N VAL A 401 3.43 4.39 -7.64
CA VAL A 401 3.19 4.12 -9.08
C VAL A 401 2.44 2.80 -9.29
N ALA A 402 2.50 1.89 -8.31
CA ALA A 402 1.86 0.58 -8.36
C ALA A 402 0.35 0.65 -8.05
N ASP A 403 -0.11 1.69 -7.35
CA ASP A 403 -1.51 1.83 -6.92
C ASP A 403 -2.31 2.74 -7.86
N LEU A 404 -2.18 2.57 -9.17
CA LEU A 404 -3.03 3.29 -10.13
C LEU A 404 -4.34 2.51 -10.33
N SER A 405 -5.48 3.20 -10.19
CA SER A 405 -6.76 2.64 -10.65
C SER A 405 -6.76 2.51 -12.18
N GLU A 406 -7.69 1.73 -12.76
CA GLU A 406 -7.82 1.61 -14.22
C GLU A 406 -8.05 2.99 -14.89
N ALA A 407 -8.83 3.86 -14.24
CA ALA A 407 -9.08 5.22 -14.70
C ALA A 407 -7.82 6.09 -14.65
N GLU A 408 -7.00 5.96 -13.59
CA GLU A 408 -5.74 6.69 -13.45
C GLU A 408 -4.67 6.17 -14.41
N GLN A 409 -4.58 4.86 -14.61
CA GLN A 409 -3.69 4.24 -15.59
C GLN A 409 -4.02 4.74 -17.00
N TRP A 410 -5.29 4.77 -17.36
CA TRP A 410 -5.74 5.31 -18.64
C TRP A 410 -5.34 6.78 -18.83
N LEU A 411 -5.45 7.59 -17.78
CA LEU A 411 -4.99 8.99 -17.83
C LEU A 411 -3.48 9.11 -18.05
N VAL A 412 -2.68 8.26 -17.38
CA VAL A 412 -1.22 8.23 -17.57
C VAL A 412 -0.89 7.84 -19.00
N ASP A 413 -1.51 6.79 -19.52
CA ASP A 413 -1.28 6.30 -20.88
C ASP A 413 -1.58 7.37 -21.94
N GLU A 414 -2.77 7.98 -21.88
CA GLU A 414 -3.17 9.04 -22.82
C GLU A 414 -2.24 10.27 -22.74
N ILE A 415 -1.80 10.66 -21.55
CA ILE A 415 -0.89 11.79 -21.40
C ILE A 415 0.52 11.47 -21.90
N CYS A 416 1.00 10.25 -21.68
CA CYS A 416 2.30 9.82 -22.18
C CYS A 416 2.30 9.70 -23.72
N GLU A 417 1.21 9.20 -24.32
CA GLU A 417 1.10 9.05 -25.78
C GLU A 417 0.76 10.36 -26.50
N ASN A 418 -0.19 11.13 -25.99
CA ASN A 418 -0.77 12.29 -26.70
C ASN A 418 -0.37 13.65 -26.12
N GLU A 419 0.38 13.68 -25.00
CA GLU A 419 0.68 14.86 -24.16
C GLU A 419 -0.53 15.45 -23.40
N TYR A 420 -1.73 14.90 -23.62
CA TYR A 420 -2.96 15.33 -22.97
C TYR A 420 -3.96 14.18 -22.90
N ALA A 421 -4.84 14.21 -21.91
CA ALA A 421 -5.97 13.29 -21.82
C ALA A 421 -7.31 14.04 -21.90
N VAL A 422 -8.28 13.47 -22.60
CA VAL A 422 -9.66 13.96 -22.60
C VAL A 422 -10.45 13.15 -21.59
N SER A 423 -10.63 13.66 -20.38
CA SER A 423 -11.29 12.89 -19.30
C SER A 423 -12.71 12.41 -19.64
N ALA A 424 -13.44 13.10 -20.51
CA ALA A 424 -14.74 12.66 -20.99
C ALA A 424 -14.69 11.40 -21.89
N ARG A 425 -13.51 11.03 -22.40
CA ARG A 425 -13.28 9.81 -23.19
C ARG A 425 -12.80 8.64 -22.32
N ASN A 426 -12.63 8.83 -21.01
CA ASN A 426 -12.19 7.77 -20.12
C ASN A 426 -13.26 6.64 -20.10
N PRO A 427 -12.92 5.42 -20.51
CA PRO A 427 -13.87 4.30 -20.53
C PRO A 427 -14.20 3.79 -19.11
N TYR A 428 -13.40 4.16 -18.11
CA TYR A 428 -13.57 3.77 -16.72
C TYR A 428 -14.36 4.86 -15.97
N PRO A 429 -15.62 4.59 -15.58
CA PRO A 429 -16.47 5.61 -14.97
C PRO A 429 -15.99 5.95 -13.56
N GLU A 430 -15.61 7.22 -13.36
CA GLU A 430 -15.28 7.78 -12.05
C GLU A 430 -16.42 8.69 -11.56
N THR A 431 -16.68 8.70 -10.26
CA THR A 431 -17.46 9.78 -9.66
C THR A 431 -16.71 11.11 -9.83
N ALA A 432 -17.43 12.25 -9.84
CA ALA A 432 -16.80 13.57 -9.93
C ALA A 432 -15.74 13.83 -8.83
N ARG A 433 -15.88 13.14 -7.69
CA ARG A 433 -14.93 13.19 -6.56
C ARG A 433 -13.66 12.38 -6.85
N GLU A 434 -13.80 11.15 -7.33
CA GLU A 434 -12.68 10.29 -7.74
C GLU A 434 -11.88 10.95 -8.86
N HIS A 435 -12.57 11.47 -9.88
CA HIS A 435 -11.93 12.16 -10.98
C HIS A 435 -11.04 13.33 -10.52
N LYS A 436 -11.52 14.12 -9.55
CA LYS A 436 -10.75 15.23 -8.97
C LYS A 436 -9.54 14.73 -8.17
N ASN A 437 -9.65 13.58 -7.52
CA ASN A 437 -8.55 12.97 -6.79
C ASN A 437 -7.46 12.47 -7.76
N SER A 438 -7.85 11.80 -8.85
CA SER A 438 -6.97 11.32 -9.92
C SER A 438 -6.14 12.47 -10.51
N ILE A 439 -6.78 13.62 -10.78
CA ILE A 439 -6.10 14.85 -11.24
C ILE A 439 -5.05 15.33 -10.23
N SER A 440 -5.39 15.38 -8.94
CA SER A 440 -4.50 15.87 -7.88
C SER A 440 -3.30 14.94 -7.65
N LYS A 441 -3.56 13.62 -7.61
CA LYS A 441 -2.57 12.56 -7.42
C LYS A 441 -1.52 12.58 -8.51
N LEU A 442 -1.95 12.67 -9.77
CA LEU A 442 -1.08 12.69 -10.94
C LEU A 442 -0.47 14.07 -11.23
N GLY A 443 -0.80 15.12 -10.47
CA GLY A 443 -0.25 16.47 -10.70
C GLY A 443 -0.76 17.13 -11.98
N LEU A 444 -2.01 16.88 -12.36
CA LEU A 444 -2.63 17.36 -13.60
C LEU A 444 -3.40 18.67 -13.41
N LYS A 445 -3.62 19.40 -14.49
CA LYS A 445 -4.54 20.55 -14.55
C LYS A 445 -5.45 20.48 -15.77
N THR A 446 -6.63 21.08 -15.66
CA THR A 446 -7.49 21.29 -16.80
C THR A 446 -6.98 22.46 -17.66
N SER A 447 -6.88 22.22 -18.96
CA SER A 447 -6.56 23.21 -19.98
C SER A 447 -7.59 23.13 -21.13
N ARG A 448 -7.46 24.01 -22.13
CA ARG A 448 -8.24 23.96 -23.37
C ARG A 448 -7.30 23.72 -24.53
N LYS A 449 -7.56 22.66 -25.32
CA LYS A 449 -6.80 22.33 -26.54
C LYS A 449 -7.79 22.09 -27.68
N ARG A 450 -7.40 22.41 -28.91
CA ARG A 450 -8.16 22.01 -30.10
C ARG A 450 -7.84 20.54 -30.39
N VAL A 451 -8.87 19.70 -30.34
CA VAL A 451 -8.81 18.27 -30.66
C VAL A 451 -9.89 18.02 -31.70
N ASP A 452 -9.54 17.43 -32.84
CA ASP A 452 -10.48 17.14 -33.95
C ASP A 452 -11.27 18.38 -34.41
N ALA A 453 -10.58 19.53 -34.55
CA ALA A 453 -11.14 20.84 -34.88
C ALA A 453 -12.15 21.44 -33.87
N LEU A 454 -12.41 20.78 -32.74
CA LEU A 454 -13.27 21.26 -31.65
C LEU A 454 -12.43 21.73 -30.44
N LEU A 455 -12.85 22.81 -29.80
CA LEU A 455 -12.21 23.31 -28.59
C LEU A 455 -12.69 22.49 -27.39
N MET A 456 -11.83 21.62 -26.87
CA MET A 456 -12.16 20.65 -25.83
C MET A 456 -11.44 20.99 -24.51
N ARG A 457 -12.05 20.58 -23.39
CA ARG A 457 -11.35 20.56 -22.08
C ARG A 457 -10.48 19.31 -22.04
N VAL A 458 -9.20 19.50 -21.73
CA VAL A 458 -8.21 18.43 -21.65
C VAL A 458 -7.46 18.52 -20.33
N LEU A 459 -6.88 17.42 -19.89
CA LEU A 459 -5.95 17.33 -18.78
C LEU A 459 -4.53 17.33 -19.33
N ILE A 460 -3.67 18.16 -18.74
CA ILE A 460 -2.24 18.23 -19.04
C ILE A 460 -1.43 18.22 -17.75
N VAL A 461 -0.16 17.83 -17.83
CA VAL A 461 0.75 17.84 -16.68
C VAL A 461 0.95 19.29 -16.20
N ALA A 462 0.71 19.52 -14.91
CA ALA A 462 0.97 20.79 -14.26
C ALA A 462 2.24 20.74 -13.41
N ASP A 463 2.51 19.59 -12.82
CA ASP A 463 3.64 19.31 -11.93
C ASP A 463 4.42 18.10 -12.46
N GLU A 464 5.48 18.39 -13.22
CA GLU A 464 6.30 17.32 -13.83
C GLU A 464 7.02 16.49 -12.76
N ARG A 465 7.32 17.05 -11.57
CA ARG A 465 7.97 16.29 -10.50
C ARG A 465 7.07 15.19 -9.97
N ARG A 466 5.76 15.45 -9.87
CA ARG A 466 4.77 14.42 -9.50
C ARG A 466 4.48 13.44 -10.61
N PHE A 467 4.47 13.88 -11.88
CA PHE A 467 4.13 13.00 -12.99
C PHE A 467 5.30 12.11 -13.45
N ALA A 468 6.56 12.54 -13.24
CA ALA A 468 7.76 11.86 -13.71
C ALA A 468 7.88 10.38 -13.30
N PRO A 469 7.57 9.96 -12.05
CA PRO A 469 7.61 8.55 -11.67
C PRO A 469 6.65 7.68 -12.48
N TYR A 470 5.45 8.19 -12.79
CA TYR A 470 4.45 7.49 -13.58
C TYR A 470 4.87 7.38 -15.05
N ARG A 471 5.46 8.46 -15.60
CA ARG A 471 6.03 8.47 -16.95
C ARG A 471 7.16 7.44 -17.10
N ALA A 472 8.09 7.42 -16.15
CA ALA A 472 9.23 6.50 -16.18
C ALA A 472 8.80 5.04 -16.11
N ALA A 473 7.78 4.71 -15.30
CA ALA A 473 7.22 3.37 -15.25
C ALA A 473 6.51 2.98 -16.55
N TRP A 474 5.74 3.90 -17.15
CA TRP A 474 5.10 3.69 -18.45
C TRP A 474 6.12 3.45 -19.57
N GLU A 475 7.22 4.21 -19.59
CA GLU A 475 8.31 4.04 -20.55
C GLU A 475 9.01 2.67 -20.37
N ALA A 476 9.23 2.24 -19.13
CA ALA A 476 9.82 0.93 -18.84
C ALA A 476 8.91 -0.22 -19.30
N ASP A 477 7.60 -0.14 -19.01
CA ASP A 477 6.60 -1.11 -19.46
C ASP A 477 6.52 -1.16 -20.99
N THR A 478 6.52 0.01 -21.65
CA THR A 478 6.49 0.11 -23.11
C THR A 478 7.73 -0.51 -23.74
N LYS A 479 8.91 -0.21 -23.19
CA LYS A 479 10.18 -0.79 -23.66
C LYS A 479 10.20 -2.30 -23.49
N LYS A 480 9.72 -2.81 -22.36
CA LYS A 480 9.61 -4.26 -22.11
C LYS A 480 8.68 -4.94 -23.12
N LEU A 481 7.53 -4.34 -23.41
CA LEU A 481 6.61 -4.85 -24.43
C LEU A 481 7.22 -4.81 -25.84
N GLU A 482 7.97 -3.76 -26.17
CA GLU A 482 8.67 -3.66 -27.45
C GLU A 482 9.81 -4.66 -27.58
N GLU A 483 10.46 -5.03 -26.47
CA GLU A 483 11.45 -6.11 -26.44
C GLU A 483 10.79 -7.49 -26.58
N GLU A 484 9.67 -7.73 -25.89
CA GLU A 484 8.89 -8.97 -25.99
C GLU A 484 8.24 -9.17 -27.37
N ALA A 485 7.95 -8.10 -28.12
CA ALA A 485 7.31 -8.18 -29.44
C ALA A 485 8.30 -8.34 -30.61
N LYS A 486 9.61 -8.35 -30.37
CA LYS A 486 10.60 -8.52 -31.44
C LYS A 486 10.58 -9.95 -31.99
N PRO A 487 10.71 -10.13 -33.33
CA PRO A 487 10.90 -11.45 -33.91
C PRO A 487 12.13 -12.14 -33.32
N VAL A 488 11.98 -13.43 -33.03
CA VAL A 488 13.07 -14.29 -32.60
C VAL A 488 13.80 -14.80 -33.84
N ALA A 489 15.14 -14.84 -33.77
CA ALA A 489 15.94 -15.44 -34.82
C ALA A 489 15.63 -16.94 -34.94
N VAL A 490 15.84 -17.51 -36.14
CA VAL A 490 15.68 -18.96 -36.33
C VAL A 490 16.59 -19.72 -35.35
N PRO A 491 16.07 -20.67 -34.57
CA PRO A 491 16.86 -21.47 -33.63
C PRO A 491 18.06 -22.15 -34.29
N ALA A 492 19.12 -22.36 -33.51
CA ALA A 492 20.28 -23.10 -33.99
C ALA A 492 19.88 -24.56 -34.32
N PRO A 493 20.45 -25.18 -35.37
CA PRO A 493 20.24 -26.60 -35.63
C PRO A 493 20.52 -27.47 -34.41
N LEU A 494 19.64 -28.44 -34.15
CA LEU A 494 19.83 -29.42 -33.09
C LEU A 494 21.03 -30.32 -33.45
N ASP A 495 21.95 -30.52 -32.50
CA ASP A 495 23.11 -31.40 -32.68
C ASP A 495 22.63 -32.84 -32.90
N ALA A 496 22.74 -33.32 -34.14
CA ALA A 496 22.24 -34.63 -34.54
C ALA A 496 23.06 -35.76 -33.91
N VAL A 497 22.58 -36.33 -32.80
CA VAL A 497 23.06 -37.63 -32.30
C VAL A 497 22.42 -38.74 -33.15
N GLY A 498 22.94 -38.94 -34.37
CA GLY A 498 22.86 -40.19 -35.13
C GLY A 498 21.51 -40.65 -35.69
N ARG A 499 20.37 -39.99 -35.42
CA ARG A 499 19.08 -40.26 -36.07
C ARG A 499 18.30 -38.98 -36.35
N THR A 500 17.84 -38.82 -37.59
CA THR A 500 16.88 -37.78 -37.97
C THR A 500 15.55 -38.08 -37.28
N ILE A 501 15.03 -37.14 -36.50
CA ILE A 501 13.68 -37.27 -35.92
C ILE A 501 12.68 -37.01 -37.05
N GLU A 502 11.78 -37.96 -37.30
CA GLU A 502 10.81 -37.91 -38.37
C GLU A 502 9.53 -37.19 -37.89
N PRO A 503 8.88 -36.34 -38.72
CA PRO A 503 7.71 -35.57 -38.28
C PRO A 503 6.50 -36.46 -37.89
N ASP A 504 6.35 -37.63 -38.50
CA ASP A 504 5.32 -38.63 -38.17
C ASP A 504 5.45 -39.21 -36.75
N SER A 505 6.66 -39.33 -36.23
CA SER A 505 6.93 -39.73 -34.84
C SER A 505 6.36 -38.74 -33.83
N LEU A 506 6.06 -37.52 -34.28
CA LEU A 506 5.43 -36.43 -33.53
C LEU A 506 3.97 -36.22 -33.98
N GLY A 507 3.34 -37.25 -34.52
CA GLY A 507 1.93 -37.20 -34.90
C GLY A 507 1.60 -36.28 -36.08
N PHE A 508 2.58 -35.89 -36.90
CA PHE A 508 2.34 -35.21 -38.17
C PHE A 508 2.21 -36.23 -39.29
N GLU A 509 0.99 -36.46 -39.79
CA GLU A 509 0.80 -37.46 -40.84
C GLU A 509 1.26 -36.91 -42.21
N CYS A 510 2.23 -37.60 -42.82
CA CYS A 510 2.77 -37.25 -44.13
C CYS A 510 3.16 -38.49 -44.94
N ASP A 511 3.39 -38.29 -46.23
CA ASP A 511 4.00 -39.26 -47.13
C ASP A 511 5.39 -38.77 -47.53
N TYR A 512 6.36 -39.70 -47.60
CA TYR A 512 7.73 -39.43 -48.02
C TYR A 512 7.97 -39.88 -49.45
N VAL A 513 8.51 -38.98 -50.28
CA VAL A 513 8.78 -39.24 -51.70
C VAL A 513 10.24 -38.92 -52.02
N PRO A 514 10.96 -39.77 -52.78
CA PRO A 514 12.33 -39.45 -53.21
C PRO A 514 12.40 -38.14 -53.99
N ALA A 515 13.39 -37.31 -53.68
CA ALA A 515 13.66 -36.05 -54.37
C ALA A 515 15.08 -36.03 -54.93
N ARG A 516 15.27 -35.32 -56.03
CA ARG A 516 16.59 -35.08 -56.61
C ARG A 516 17.30 -33.94 -55.88
N ALA A 517 18.62 -33.86 -56.04
CA ALA A 517 19.44 -32.80 -55.43
C ALA A 517 19.08 -31.37 -55.87
N ASN A 518 18.29 -31.21 -56.95
CA ASN A 518 17.72 -29.93 -57.40
C ASN A 518 16.32 -29.63 -56.80
N LYS A 519 15.92 -30.31 -55.72
CA LYS A 519 14.65 -30.13 -54.98
C LYS A 519 13.38 -30.56 -55.75
N VAL A 520 13.54 -31.37 -56.80
CA VAL A 520 12.42 -31.88 -57.60
C VAL A 520 12.08 -33.31 -57.19
N ALA A 521 10.85 -33.54 -56.75
CA ALA A 521 10.28 -34.87 -56.54
C ALA A 521 9.42 -35.25 -57.75
N ASP A 522 9.87 -36.18 -58.59
CA ASP A 522 9.14 -36.58 -59.79
C ASP A 522 7.91 -37.42 -59.44
N ASN A 523 6.77 -37.14 -60.10
CA ASN A 523 5.52 -37.90 -59.92
C ASN A 523 5.05 -38.02 -58.45
N TRP A 524 5.44 -37.10 -57.58
CA TRP A 524 5.18 -37.18 -56.14
C TRP A 524 3.71 -37.38 -55.79
N LYS A 525 2.78 -36.74 -56.51
CA LYS A 525 1.33 -36.94 -56.33
C LYS A 525 0.91 -38.39 -56.57
N LYS A 526 1.38 -38.97 -57.69
CA LYS A 526 1.08 -40.36 -58.04
C LYS A 526 1.70 -41.35 -57.06
N LEU A 527 2.88 -41.02 -56.52
CA LEU A 527 3.57 -41.85 -55.53
C LEU A 527 2.87 -41.81 -54.16
N ALA A 528 2.47 -40.63 -53.70
CA ALA A 528 1.73 -40.46 -52.44
C ALA A 528 0.33 -41.11 -52.51
N GLU A 529 -0.35 -41.08 -53.67
CA GLU A 529 -1.66 -41.70 -53.86
C GLU A 529 -1.60 -43.20 -54.24
N SER A 530 -0.41 -43.77 -54.45
CA SER A 530 -0.25 -45.14 -54.94
C SER A 530 -0.45 -46.17 -53.82
N ALA A 531 -1.43 -47.06 -53.98
CA ALA A 531 -1.63 -48.20 -53.09
C ALA A 531 -0.53 -49.28 -53.15
N THR A 532 0.41 -49.17 -54.11
CA THR A 532 1.47 -50.18 -54.34
C THR A 532 2.86 -49.70 -53.94
N HIS A 533 3.04 -48.42 -53.63
CA HIS A 533 4.33 -47.86 -53.20
C HIS A 533 4.24 -47.48 -51.73
N ASP A 534 5.15 -48.01 -50.92
CA ASP A 534 5.25 -47.64 -49.53
C ASP A 534 5.94 -46.27 -49.40
N THR A 535 5.17 -45.27 -48.98
CA THR A 535 5.63 -43.90 -48.71
C THR A 535 5.58 -43.57 -47.22
N SER A 536 5.40 -44.59 -46.36
CA SER A 536 5.29 -44.44 -44.90
C SER A 536 6.63 -44.29 -44.18
N SER A 537 7.76 -44.40 -44.88
CA SER A 537 9.09 -44.22 -44.32
C SER A 537 10.00 -43.41 -45.25
N ILE A 538 11.00 -42.74 -44.68
CA ILE A 538 11.95 -41.94 -45.45
C ILE A 538 12.69 -42.83 -46.46
N PRO A 539 12.68 -42.50 -47.76
CA PRO A 539 13.34 -43.30 -48.77
C PRO A 539 14.87 -43.22 -48.66
N ASP A 540 15.56 -44.32 -49.00
CA ASP A 540 17.02 -44.38 -49.11
C ASP A 540 17.53 -43.55 -50.31
N SER A 541 17.52 -42.24 -50.13
CA SER A 541 17.89 -41.25 -51.13
C SER A 541 18.50 -40.03 -50.45
N LYS A 542 19.38 -39.31 -51.15
CA LYS A 542 20.06 -38.15 -50.59
C LYS A 542 19.13 -37.01 -50.20
N ALA A 543 17.97 -36.90 -50.86
CA ALA A 543 16.97 -35.89 -50.54
C ALA A 543 15.57 -36.50 -50.72
N TYR A 544 14.63 -36.04 -49.90
CA TYR A 544 13.25 -36.49 -49.96
C TYR A 544 12.28 -35.33 -49.74
N ALA A 545 11.10 -35.47 -50.31
CA ALA A 545 9.98 -34.58 -50.15
C ALA A 545 9.03 -35.10 -49.07
N VAL A 546 8.53 -34.20 -48.24
CA VAL A 546 7.49 -34.43 -47.24
C VAL A 546 6.18 -33.85 -47.77
N VAL A 547 5.18 -34.71 -47.93
CA VAL A 547 3.85 -34.35 -48.41
C VAL A 547 2.87 -34.44 -47.23
N PRO A 548 2.33 -33.33 -46.71
CA PRO A 548 1.40 -33.37 -45.58
C PRO A 548 0.08 -34.06 -45.97
N LYS A 549 -0.50 -34.90 -45.10
CA LYS A 549 -1.85 -35.46 -45.34
C LYS A 549 -2.95 -34.46 -45.04
N THR A 550 -4.18 -34.78 -45.46
CA THR A 550 -5.38 -33.98 -45.13
C THR A 550 -5.47 -33.78 -43.62
N GLY A 551 -5.68 -32.55 -43.16
CA GLY A 551 -5.61 -32.20 -41.74
C GLY A 551 -4.28 -31.64 -41.27
N TYR A 552 -3.27 -31.53 -42.15
CA TYR A 552 -1.96 -30.98 -41.81
C TYR A 552 -1.51 -29.88 -42.79
N ILE A 553 -0.69 -28.97 -42.29
CA ILE A 553 -0.12 -27.84 -43.03
C ILE A 553 1.37 -27.69 -42.74
N ILE A 554 2.13 -27.32 -43.76
CA ILE A 554 3.52 -26.85 -43.61
C ILE A 554 3.57 -25.41 -44.10
N ILE A 555 4.05 -24.51 -43.24
CA ILE A 555 4.29 -23.11 -43.52
C ILE A 555 5.77 -22.96 -43.89
N ASP A 556 6.03 -22.72 -45.17
CA ASP A 556 7.35 -22.56 -45.76
C ASP A 556 7.70 -21.07 -45.83
N CYS A 557 8.55 -20.62 -44.91
CA CYS A 557 8.99 -19.24 -44.76
C CYS A 557 10.32 -19.05 -45.50
N ASP A 558 10.25 -18.48 -46.70
CA ASP A 558 11.41 -18.22 -47.54
C ASP A 558 12.16 -16.94 -47.13
N THR A 559 13.46 -16.89 -47.45
CA THR A 559 14.26 -15.67 -47.32
C THR A 559 14.02 -14.73 -48.50
N ALA A 560 14.00 -13.43 -48.21
CA ALA A 560 13.86 -12.40 -49.23
C ALA A 560 15.11 -12.36 -50.12
N LYS A 561 14.91 -12.24 -51.44
CA LYS A 561 16.00 -12.16 -52.42
C LYS A 561 16.46 -10.73 -52.72
N THR A 562 15.68 -9.74 -52.29
CA THR A 562 15.90 -8.31 -52.53
C THR A 562 16.21 -7.62 -51.22
N GLU A 563 17.24 -6.77 -51.21
CA GLU A 563 17.63 -5.98 -50.05
C GLU A 563 16.50 -4.98 -49.70
N GLY A 564 15.93 -5.09 -48.48
CA GLY A 564 14.83 -4.24 -47.99
C GLY A 564 13.44 -4.90 -47.94
N GLU A 565 13.30 -6.12 -48.45
CA GLU A 565 12.11 -6.95 -48.22
C GLU A 565 12.28 -7.77 -46.92
N MET A 566 11.19 -7.94 -46.17
CA MET A 566 11.22 -8.73 -44.93
C MET A 566 11.14 -10.23 -45.25
N ASP A 567 11.96 -11.03 -44.57
CA ASP A 567 11.92 -12.48 -44.68
C ASP A 567 10.55 -13.04 -44.26
N GLY A 568 10.16 -14.19 -44.79
CA GLY A 568 8.91 -14.85 -44.41
C GLY A 568 8.82 -15.14 -42.92
N TRP A 569 9.95 -15.51 -42.31
CA TRP A 569 10.04 -15.81 -40.87
C TRP A 569 9.79 -14.59 -39.98
N GLU A 570 10.37 -13.44 -40.34
CA GLU A 570 10.13 -12.20 -39.60
C GLU A 570 8.71 -11.67 -39.84
N SER A 571 8.24 -11.72 -41.10
CA SER A 571 6.91 -11.23 -41.49
C SER A 571 5.78 -11.98 -40.79
N LEU A 572 5.94 -13.30 -40.64
CA LEU A 572 4.99 -14.14 -39.91
C LEU A 572 4.95 -13.78 -38.42
N GLN A 573 6.11 -13.59 -37.79
CA GLN A 573 6.19 -13.23 -36.37
C GLN A 573 5.62 -11.84 -36.06
N TRP A 574 5.79 -10.87 -36.95
CA TRP A 574 5.12 -9.56 -36.80
C TRP A 574 3.61 -9.63 -36.92
N SER A 575 3.10 -10.60 -37.68
CA SER A 575 1.67 -10.77 -37.93
C SER A 575 0.97 -11.57 -36.82
N ILE A 576 1.67 -12.53 -36.21
CA ILE A 576 1.09 -13.54 -35.30
C ILE A 576 1.59 -13.39 -33.87
N GLY A 577 2.86 -13.00 -33.68
CA GLY A 577 3.58 -13.01 -32.41
C GLY A 577 4.93 -13.73 -32.53
N PRO A 578 5.84 -13.53 -31.55
CA PRO A 578 7.15 -14.19 -31.56
C PRO A 578 7.01 -15.71 -31.48
N TYR A 579 7.90 -16.44 -32.18
CA TYR A 579 7.96 -17.90 -32.12
C TYR A 579 8.26 -18.38 -30.69
N GLY A 580 7.59 -19.45 -30.27
CA GLY A 580 7.61 -19.96 -28.89
C GLY A 580 6.59 -19.30 -27.95
N SER A 581 5.77 -18.37 -28.44
CA SER A 581 4.64 -17.82 -27.69
C SER A 581 3.37 -18.67 -27.85
N ASP A 582 2.38 -18.48 -26.96
CA ASP A 582 1.06 -19.12 -27.10
C ASP A 582 0.36 -18.83 -28.45
N SER A 583 0.71 -17.72 -29.10
CA SER A 583 0.18 -17.38 -30.43
C SER A 583 0.93 -18.06 -31.57
N PHE A 584 2.22 -18.36 -31.40
CA PHE A 584 3.05 -19.03 -32.40
C PHE A 584 3.93 -20.11 -31.73
N PRO A 585 3.33 -21.27 -31.39
CA PRO A 585 3.97 -22.27 -30.56
C PRO A 585 5.11 -22.98 -31.28
N GLU A 586 6.06 -23.47 -30.48
CA GLU A 586 7.17 -24.32 -30.93
C GLU A 586 6.64 -25.56 -31.65
N THR A 587 7.33 -25.95 -32.70
CA THR A 587 6.90 -27.04 -33.56
C THR A 587 8.10 -27.73 -34.20
N TYR A 588 7.84 -28.81 -34.91
CA TYR A 588 8.83 -29.41 -35.79
C TYR A 588 9.26 -28.37 -36.84
N LEU A 589 10.46 -27.81 -36.67
CA LEU A 589 10.96 -26.66 -37.43
C LEU A 589 12.21 -27.07 -38.19
N VAL A 590 12.18 -26.97 -39.52
CA VAL A 590 13.30 -27.35 -40.38
C VAL A 590 13.88 -26.12 -41.06
N ARG A 591 15.15 -25.82 -40.83
CA ARG A 591 15.86 -24.74 -41.52
C ARG A 591 16.30 -25.18 -42.91
N THR A 592 16.03 -24.32 -43.89
CA THR A 592 16.43 -24.50 -45.27
C THR A 592 17.86 -23.99 -45.48
N PRO A 593 18.61 -24.49 -46.47
CA PRO A 593 19.97 -24.04 -46.73
C PRO A 593 20.08 -22.55 -47.10
N SER A 594 19.00 -21.94 -47.60
CA SER A 594 18.94 -20.51 -47.92
C SER A 594 18.66 -19.62 -46.70
N GLY A 595 18.45 -20.21 -45.53
CA GLY A 595 18.18 -19.48 -44.27
C GLY A 595 16.71 -19.38 -43.88
N GLY A 596 15.79 -19.83 -44.74
CA GLY A 596 14.36 -19.91 -44.45
C GLY A 596 14.01 -21.10 -43.55
N VAL A 597 12.72 -21.33 -43.29
CA VAL A 597 12.26 -22.44 -42.44
C VAL A 597 10.95 -23.08 -42.91
N HIS A 598 10.78 -24.36 -42.62
CA HIS A 598 9.51 -25.07 -42.73
C HIS A 598 8.96 -25.33 -41.33
N ALA A 599 7.77 -24.80 -41.02
CA ALA A 599 7.08 -25.00 -39.75
C ALA A 599 5.83 -25.86 -39.93
N TYR A 600 5.71 -26.93 -39.15
CA TYR A 600 4.72 -27.98 -39.35
C TYR A 600 3.57 -27.84 -38.35
N TYR A 601 2.31 -27.93 -38.77
CA TYR A 601 1.17 -27.81 -37.86
C TYR A 601 0.03 -28.74 -38.25
N LYS A 602 -0.79 -29.07 -37.26
CA LYS A 602 -2.10 -29.70 -37.47
C LYS A 602 -3.17 -28.63 -37.73
N LEU A 603 -4.11 -28.92 -38.63
CA LEU A 603 -5.28 -28.10 -38.88
C LEU A 603 -6.48 -28.57 -38.03
N PRO A 604 -7.22 -27.66 -37.40
CA PRO A 604 -8.49 -27.97 -36.76
C PRO A 604 -9.49 -28.60 -37.73
N ASP A 605 -10.34 -29.51 -37.21
CA ASP A 605 -11.31 -30.28 -38.02
C ASP A 605 -12.31 -29.41 -38.77
N ASP A 606 -12.59 -28.23 -38.25
CA ASP A 606 -13.53 -27.22 -38.73
C ASP A 606 -13.01 -26.40 -39.92
N ILE A 607 -11.68 -26.32 -40.11
CA ILE A 607 -11.07 -25.55 -41.21
C ILE A 607 -10.18 -26.38 -42.14
N LYS A 608 -9.85 -27.63 -41.79
CA LYS A 608 -8.90 -28.45 -42.55
C LYS A 608 -9.21 -28.64 -44.03
N GLU A 609 -10.49 -28.63 -44.41
CA GLU A 609 -10.94 -28.76 -45.80
C GLU A 609 -10.99 -27.41 -46.55
N HIS A 610 -10.86 -26.28 -45.83
CA HIS A 610 -11.06 -24.93 -46.36
C HIS A 610 -9.76 -24.13 -46.49
N VAL A 611 -8.68 -24.54 -45.84
CA VAL A 611 -7.38 -23.87 -46.01
C VAL A 611 -6.82 -24.18 -47.40
N LEU A 612 -6.38 -23.15 -48.13
CA LEU A 612 -5.84 -23.23 -49.48
C LEU A 612 -4.33 -23.52 -49.48
N ASN A 613 -3.87 -24.31 -50.45
CA ASN A 613 -2.45 -24.36 -50.79
C ASN A 613 -2.09 -23.11 -51.61
N LYS A 614 -1.29 -22.21 -51.04
CA LYS A 614 -1.03 -20.87 -51.60
C LYS A 614 0.46 -20.56 -51.63
N VAL A 615 0.89 -19.91 -52.69
CA VAL A 615 2.25 -19.35 -52.82
C VAL A 615 2.18 -17.86 -52.50
N GLN A 616 3.16 -17.33 -51.79
CA GLN A 616 3.18 -15.93 -51.33
C GLN A 616 1.90 -15.50 -50.60
N ALA A 617 1.56 -16.23 -49.53
CA ALA A 617 0.43 -15.93 -48.65
C ALA A 617 0.52 -14.48 -48.14
N GLY A 618 -0.55 -13.70 -48.34
CA GLY A 618 -0.61 -12.29 -47.96
C GLY A 618 0.38 -11.37 -48.69
N GLY A 619 0.98 -11.82 -49.80
CA GLY A 619 2.04 -11.08 -50.51
C GLY A 619 3.40 -11.11 -49.81
N GLN A 620 3.57 -11.96 -48.80
CA GLN A 620 4.82 -12.16 -48.06
C GLN A 620 5.59 -13.37 -48.63
N HIS A 621 6.87 -13.54 -48.27
CA HIS A 621 7.70 -14.70 -48.65
C HIS A 621 7.31 -15.97 -47.87
N ILE A 622 6.03 -16.33 -47.89
CA ILE A 622 5.45 -17.44 -47.13
C ILE A 622 4.60 -18.30 -48.06
N ASP A 623 4.94 -19.58 -48.15
CA ASP A 623 4.24 -20.59 -48.93
C ASP A 623 3.51 -21.57 -48.01
N LEU A 624 2.27 -21.94 -48.36
CA LEU A 624 1.45 -22.88 -47.63
C LEU A 624 1.34 -24.19 -48.39
N ARG A 625 1.82 -25.29 -47.79
CA ARG A 625 1.64 -26.66 -48.30
C ARG A 625 0.59 -27.37 -47.46
N VAL A 626 -0.57 -27.68 -48.05
CA VAL A 626 -1.76 -28.16 -47.32
C VAL A 626 -2.30 -29.45 -47.92
N GLY A 627 -2.54 -30.46 -47.08
CA GLY A 627 -3.42 -31.60 -47.40
C GLY A 627 -3.14 -32.28 -48.75
N GLY A 628 -1.91 -32.69 -48.98
CA GLY A 628 -1.48 -33.46 -50.16
C GLY A 628 -1.34 -32.62 -51.44
N ARG A 629 -1.58 -31.30 -51.38
CA ARG A 629 -1.56 -30.41 -52.56
C ARG A 629 -0.21 -29.76 -52.85
N GLY A 630 0.76 -29.93 -51.96
CA GLY A 630 2.14 -29.48 -52.12
C GLY A 630 3.10 -30.28 -51.25
N TYR A 631 4.39 -30.02 -51.38
CA TYR A 631 5.44 -30.68 -50.61
C TYR A 631 6.55 -29.70 -50.22
N VAL A 632 7.35 -30.08 -49.23
CA VAL A 632 8.62 -29.42 -48.87
C VAL A 632 9.74 -30.45 -48.85
N ILE A 633 11.00 -30.01 -48.82
CA ILE A 633 12.15 -30.92 -48.60
C ILE A 633 12.31 -31.18 -47.10
N GLY A 634 12.46 -32.44 -46.71
CA GLY A 634 12.52 -32.86 -45.31
C GLY A 634 13.89 -32.68 -44.64
N ALA A 635 13.91 -32.71 -43.31
CA ALA A 635 15.13 -32.62 -42.51
C ALA A 635 16.14 -33.75 -42.84
N GLY A 636 17.43 -33.45 -42.81
CA GLY A 636 18.50 -34.39 -43.17
C GLY A 636 18.70 -34.57 -44.68
N SER A 637 17.86 -33.98 -45.55
CA SER A 637 18.06 -34.00 -47.00
C SER A 637 19.29 -33.18 -47.43
N GLU A 638 20.14 -33.77 -48.26
CA GLU A 638 21.27 -33.13 -48.93
C GLU A 638 20.90 -32.69 -50.35
N THR A 639 20.90 -31.38 -50.59
CA THR A 639 20.62 -30.79 -51.91
C THR A 639 21.84 -30.03 -52.44
N ASN A 640 21.80 -29.60 -53.70
CA ASN A 640 22.85 -28.75 -54.28
C ASN A 640 23.07 -27.44 -53.49
N GLY A 641 22.06 -26.98 -52.76
CA GLY A 641 22.13 -25.76 -51.94
C GLY A 641 22.63 -26.00 -50.52
N GLY A 642 22.81 -27.25 -50.08
CA GLY A 642 23.18 -27.61 -48.72
C GLY A 642 22.18 -28.56 -48.05
N VAL A 643 22.35 -28.72 -46.73
CA VAL A 643 21.60 -29.66 -45.88
C VAL A 643 20.40 -28.97 -45.24
N TYR A 644 19.25 -29.62 -45.25
CA TYR A 644 18.08 -29.20 -44.48
C TYR A 644 18.23 -29.67 -43.04
N GLN A 645 18.17 -28.75 -42.07
CA GLN A 645 18.54 -29.05 -40.69
C GLN A 645 17.34 -28.90 -39.75
N LEU A 646 17.14 -29.85 -38.85
CA LEU A 646 16.14 -29.74 -37.80
C LEU A 646 16.62 -28.71 -36.77
N CYS A 647 15.82 -27.69 -36.51
CA CYS A 647 16.15 -26.56 -35.63
C CYS A 647 15.34 -26.56 -34.35
N ASP A 648 14.12 -27.11 -34.37
CA ASP A 648 13.30 -27.16 -33.17
C ASP A 648 12.28 -28.30 -33.21
N LEU A 649 11.73 -28.60 -32.04
CA LEU A 649 10.71 -29.62 -31.79
C LEU A 649 9.53 -29.01 -31.02
N PRO A 650 8.33 -29.60 -31.09
CA PRO A 650 7.23 -29.14 -30.25
C PRO A 650 7.51 -29.38 -28.76
N ASP A 651 6.99 -28.51 -27.89
CA ASP A 651 7.05 -28.64 -26.42
C ASP A 651 6.29 -29.89 -25.89
N GLY A 652 5.51 -30.55 -26.75
CA GLY A 652 4.79 -31.80 -26.44
C GLY A 652 5.19 -32.99 -27.32
N GLU A 653 4.57 -34.15 -27.08
CA GLU A 653 4.81 -35.37 -27.87
C GLU A 653 4.25 -35.30 -29.31
N ARG A 654 3.58 -34.21 -29.68
CA ARG A 654 2.95 -34.03 -31.00
C ARG A 654 3.10 -32.62 -31.51
N VAL A 655 3.07 -32.47 -32.84
CA VAL A 655 2.97 -31.16 -33.49
C VAL A 655 1.74 -30.40 -33.00
N PRO A 656 1.87 -29.10 -32.69
CA PRO A 656 0.74 -28.27 -32.27
C PRO A 656 -0.28 -28.10 -33.39
N GLU A 657 -1.52 -27.88 -32.97
CA GLU A 657 -2.57 -27.37 -33.85
C GLU A 657 -2.37 -25.86 -34.08
N ILE A 658 -2.71 -25.35 -35.27
CA ILE A 658 -2.61 -23.92 -35.54
C ILE A 658 -3.49 -23.11 -34.57
N THR A 659 -2.97 -21.98 -34.10
CA THR A 659 -3.65 -21.16 -33.09
C THR A 659 -4.72 -20.25 -33.70
N LEU A 660 -5.59 -19.67 -32.87
CA LEU A 660 -6.55 -18.65 -33.32
C LEU A 660 -5.89 -17.44 -33.99
N SER A 661 -4.70 -17.03 -33.53
CA SER A 661 -3.92 -15.95 -34.14
C SER A 661 -3.45 -16.34 -35.55
N MET A 662 -3.00 -17.58 -35.74
CA MET A 662 -2.63 -18.12 -37.06
C MET A 662 -3.84 -18.25 -37.99
N ILE A 663 -5.00 -18.66 -37.48
CA ILE A 663 -6.25 -18.75 -38.26
C ILE A 663 -6.69 -17.37 -38.75
N ARG A 664 -6.64 -16.35 -37.87
CA ARG A 664 -6.94 -14.96 -38.24
C ARG A 664 -5.99 -14.47 -39.33
N TRP A 665 -4.69 -14.73 -39.18
CA TRP A 665 -3.71 -14.39 -40.21
C TRP A 665 -3.99 -15.10 -41.54
N LEU A 666 -4.29 -16.41 -41.52
CA LEU A 666 -4.66 -17.17 -42.73
C LEU A 666 -5.89 -16.57 -43.42
N ASN A 667 -6.89 -16.16 -42.65
CA ASN A 667 -8.10 -15.52 -43.17
C ASN A 667 -7.77 -14.16 -43.80
N ASP A 668 -7.04 -13.29 -43.10
CA ASP A 668 -6.65 -11.96 -43.57
C ASP A 668 -5.74 -12.03 -44.81
N ALA A 669 -4.90 -13.07 -44.90
CA ALA A 669 -4.06 -13.36 -46.06
C ALA A 669 -4.85 -13.98 -47.24
N GLY A 670 -6.17 -14.19 -47.09
CA GLY A 670 -7.04 -14.80 -48.10
C GLY A 670 -6.66 -16.25 -48.41
N CYS A 671 -6.31 -17.02 -47.39
CA CYS A 671 -5.87 -18.41 -47.48
C CYS A 671 -6.94 -19.42 -47.04
N ILE A 672 -8.15 -18.96 -46.68
CA ILE A 672 -9.29 -19.81 -46.32
C ILE A 672 -10.41 -19.57 -47.35
N GLU A 673 -11.00 -20.65 -47.86
CA GLU A 673 -12.14 -20.56 -48.78
C GLU A 673 -13.38 -20.01 -48.08
N ASP A 674 -14.01 -19.01 -48.70
CA ASP A 674 -15.25 -18.39 -48.21
C ASP A 674 -16.42 -19.36 -48.41
N THR A 675 -16.68 -20.20 -47.41
CA THR A 675 -17.88 -21.04 -47.41
C THR A 675 -19.06 -20.16 -47.02
N GLY A 676 -19.98 -19.91 -47.95
CA GLY A 676 -21.18 -19.09 -47.75
C GLY A 676 -22.20 -19.57 -46.71
N LYS A 677 -21.77 -20.16 -45.58
CA LYS A 677 -22.58 -20.44 -44.39
C LYS A 677 -22.34 -19.33 -43.35
N THR A 678 -23.22 -18.33 -43.40
CA THR A 678 -23.62 -17.43 -42.31
C THR A 678 -22.77 -17.48 -41.03
N ALA A 679 -21.82 -16.56 -40.91
CA ALA A 679 -21.50 -15.99 -39.60
C ALA A 679 -22.73 -15.19 -39.13
N PRO A 680 -23.11 -15.22 -37.84
CA PRO A 680 -24.09 -14.28 -37.33
C PRO A 680 -23.51 -12.86 -37.49
N THR A 681 -24.25 -12.04 -38.22
CA THR A 681 -23.96 -10.63 -38.50
C THR A 681 -23.69 -9.88 -37.20
N VAL A 682 -22.43 -9.56 -36.92
CA VAL A 682 -22.07 -8.38 -36.15
C VAL A 682 -21.73 -7.32 -37.17
N MET A 683 -22.54 -6.26 -37.25
CA MET A 683 -22.34 -5.15 -38.17
C MET A 683 -20.96 -4.50 -37.91
N ALA A 684 -19.98 -4.80 -38.77
CA ALA A 684 -18.77 -4.02 -38.87
C ALA A 684 -19.02 -2.86 -39.84
N ALA A 685 -19.06 -1.64 -39.28
CA ALA A 685 -18.99 -0.42 -40.07
C ALA A 685 -17.65 -0.40 -40.85
N ALA A 686 -17.72 0.02 -42.11
CA ALA A 686 -16.59 0.08 -43.03
C ALA A 686 -15.39 0.86 -42.45
N ALA A 687 -14.21 0.23 -42.46
CA ALA A 687 -12.93 0.88 -42.23
C ALA A 687 -12.18 1.02 -43.58
N PRO A 688 -11.53 2.16 -43.84
CA PRO A 688 -10.78 2.38 -45.07
C PRO A 688 -9.44 1.62 -45.03
N THR A 689 -8.94 1.31 -46.21
CA THR A 689 -7.62 0.73 -46.49
C THR A 689 -6.52 1.68 -45.97
N VAL A 690 -5.65 1.22 -45.07
CA VAL A 690 -4.46 1.97 -44.62
C VAL A 690 -3.24 1.04 -44.69
N SER A 691 -2.15 1.56 -45.26
CA SER A 691 -0.88 0.86 -45.44
C SER A 691 -0.20 0.52 -44.12
N ALA A 692 0.64 -0.51 -44.15
CA ALA A 692 1.47 -0.97 -43.06
C ALA A 692 2.23 0.19 -42.38
N THR A 693 1.74 0.60 -41.21
CA THR A 693 2.46 1.43 -40.24
C THR A 693 2.02 0.97 -38.86
N LYS A 694 2.97 0.91 -37.91
CA LYS A 694 2.84 0.35 -36.54
C LYS A 694 1.47 0.66 -35.88
N PRO A 695 0.80 -0.33 -35.23
CA PRO A 695 -0.49 -0.10 -34.62
C PRO A 695 -0.40 0.83 -33.39
N ALA A 696 -1.39 1.71 -33.24
CA ALA A 696 -1.53 2.67 -32.14
C ALA A 696 -2.01 2.02 -30.82
N GLY A 697 -1.78 2.71 -29.69
CA GLY A 697 -1.88 2.22 -28.30
C GLY A 697 -3.18 1.51 -27.88
N LEU A 698 -4.31 1.78 -28.55
CA LEU A 698 -5.58 1.09 -28.26
C LEU A 698 -5.53 -0.43 -28.57
N ALA A 699 -4.79 -0.83 -29.61
CA ALA A 699 -4.56 -2.24 -29.92
C ALA A 699 -3.63 -2.91 -28.89
N ARG A 700 -2.74 -2.13 -28.27
CA ARG A 700 -1.78 -2.55 -27.24
C ARG A 700 -2.47 -2.85 -25.90
N HIS A 701 -3.56 -2.14 -25.57
CA HIS A 701 -4.41 -2.43 -24.40
C HIS A 701 -5.32 -3.64 -24.58
N LEU A 702 -5.84 -3.88 -25.79
CA LEU A 702 -6.57 -5.12 -26.10
C LEU A 702 -5.68 -6.37 -25.95
N ALA A 703 -4.36 -6.23 -26.17
CA ALA A 703 -3.38 -7.28 -25.89
C ALA A 703 -3.11 -7.49 -24.38
N ARG A 704 -3.25 -6.45 -23.53
CA ARG A 704 -3.21 -6.58 -22.06
C ARG A 704 -4.42 -7.35 -21.52
N GLY A 705 -5.60 -7.18 -22.12
CA GLY A 705 -6.80 -7.97 -21.79
C GLY A 705 -6.77 -9.42 -22.30
N GLY A 706 -5.82 -9.76 -23.18
CA GLY A 706 -5.71 -11.07 -23.84
C GLY A 706 -4.71 -12.06 -23.21
N ARG A 707 -4.03 -11.70 -22.10
CA ARG A 707 -3.04 -12.56 -21.42
C ARG A 707 -3.64 -13.61 -20.45
N GLN A 708 -4.89 -14.00 -20.64
CA GLN A 708 -5.42 -15.27 -20.13
C GLN A 708 -6.00 -16.04 -21.32
N GLY A 709 -5.40 -17.19 -21.61
CA GLY A 709 -5.63 -17.99 -22.80
C GLY A 709 -7.09 -18.29 -23.09
N GLY A 710 -7.47 -18.11 -24.35
CA GLY A 710 -8.70 -18.63 -24.93
C GLY A 710 -8.48 -20.04 -25.46
N SER A 711 -8.86 -21.05 -24.68
CA SER A 711 -9.56 -22.23 -25.20
C SER A 711 -11.05 -21.96 -25.04
N ALA A 712 -11.84 -22.36 -26.03
CA ALA A 712 -13.27 -22.10 -26.13
C ALA A 712 -14.03 -22.40 -24.82
N GLY A 713 -14.43 -21.33 -24.14
CA GLY A 713 -15.23 -21.35 -22.92
C GLY A 713 -15.25 -19.95 -22.34
N GLY A 714 -16.40 -19.47 -21.85
CA GLY A 714 -16.47 -18.17 -21.16
C GLY A 714 -15.47 -18.06 -20.01
N PRO A 715 -15.24 -16.84 -19.46
CA PRO A 715 -14.20 -16.57 -18.47
C PRO A 715 -14.18 -17.65 -17.38
N GLN A 716 -13.02 -18.27 -17.16
CA GLN A 716 -12.88 -19.37 -16.22
C GLN A 716 -13.25 -18.88 -14.83
N ILE A 717 -14.26 -19.51 -14.27
CA ILE A 717 -14.86 -19.12 -13.01
C ILE A 717 -14.00 -19.67 -11.88
N ASP A 718 -13.54 -18.80 -11.00
CA ASP A 718 -12.79 -19.19 -9.82
C ASP A 718 -13.65 -20.11 -8.94
N MET A 719 -13.24 -21.38 -8.84
CA MET A 719 -13.87 -22.43 -8.04
C MET A 719 -13.04 -22.79 -6.80
N SER A 720 -12.04 -21.98 -6.45
CA SER A 720 -11.17 -22.24 -5.31
C SER A 720 -11.95 -22.25 -3.98
N PRO A 721 -11.58 -23.16 -3.04
CA PRO A 721 -12.25 -23.28 -1.75
C PRO A 721 -11.95 -22.09 -0.83
N ILE A 722 -12.98 -21.56 -0.17
CA ILE A 722 -12.86 -20.34 0.64
C ILE A 722 -12.43 -20.67 2.09
N PRO A 723 -11.44 -19.95 2.67
CA PRO A 723 -10.98 -20.15 4.05
C PRO A 723 -12.09 -19.99 5.11
N LYS A 724 -11.96 -20.72 6.24
CA LYS A 724 -12.90 -20.62 7.37
C LYS A 724 -12.91 -19.17 7.92
N GLY A 725 -14.10 -18.57 7.99
CA GLY A 725 -14.31 -17.20 8.50
C GLY A 725 -14.90 -16.21 7.49
N GLN A 726 -14.74 -16.45 6.18
CA GLN A 726 -15.24 -15.55 5.11
C GLN A 726 -16.21 -16.22 4.12
N ARG A 727 -16.45 -17.52 4.28
CA ARG A 727 -17.18 -18.38 3.32
C ARG A 727 -18.57 -17.88 2.97
N ASN A 728 -19.38 -17.54 3.97
CA ASN A 728 -20.78 -17.16 3.77
C ASN A 728 -20.90 -15.82 3.03
N GLN A 729 -20.11 -14.82 3.42
CA GLN A 729 -20.16 -13.50 2.79
C GLN A 729 -19.60 -13.55 1.36
N GLN A 730 -18.46 -14.20 1.14
CA GLN A 730 -17.86 -14.29 -0.19
C GLN A 730 -18.72 -15.11 -1.16
N LEU A 731 -19.31 -16.24 -0.73
CA LEU A 731 -20.23 -16.99 -1.59
C LEU A 731 -21.52 -16.25 -1.87
N HIS A 732 -22.04 -15.50 -0.90
CA HIS A 732 -23.20 -14.65 -1.09
C HIS A 732 -22.94 -13.56 -2.13
N ASP A 733 -21.86 -12.80 -1.98
CA ASP A 733 -21.52 -11.69 -2.89
C ASP A 733 -21.17 -12.20 -4.29
N TRP A 734 -20.49 -13.35 -4.36
CA TRP A 734 -20.20 -14.04 -5.60
C TRP A 734 -21.48 -14.51 -6.31
N LEU A 735 -22.42 -15.15 -5.60
CA LEU A 735 -23.70 -15.59 -6.19
C LEU A 735 -24.55 -14.39 -6.63
N TYR A 736 -24.64 -13.36 -5.78
CA TYR A 736 -25.43 -12.15 -6.05
C TYR A 736 -24.91 -11.40 -7.27
N GLY A 737 -23.60 -11.14 -7.34
CA GLY A 737 -23.00 -10.43 -8.46
C GLY A 737 -23.16 -11.18 -9.79
N ARG A 738 -23.04 -12.51 -9.77
CA ARG A 738 -23.17 -13.32 -10.99
C ARG A 738 -24.60 -13.46 -11.47
N MET A 739 -25.57 -13.69 -10.58
CA MET A 739 -26.99 -13.73 -10.96
C MET A 739 -27.55 -12.38 -11.41
N LEU A 740 -26.97 -11.26 -10.93
CA LEU A 740 -27.34 -9.92 -11.35
C LEU A 740 -26.82 -9.58 -12.76
N ASN A 741 -25.56 -9.92 -13.04
CA ASN A 741 -24.89 -9.53 -14.29
C ASN A 741 -25.09 -10.51 -15.46
N HIS A 742 -25.47 -11.77 -15.16
CA HIS A 742 -25.65 -12.83 -16.16
C HIS A 742 -27.01 -13.55 -15.99
N PRO A 743 -28.14 -12.85 -16.21
CA PRO A 743 -29.48 -13.41 -16.05
C PRO A 743 -29.80 -14.56 -17.04
N ASP A 744 -29.06 -14.63 -18.15
CA ASP A 744 -29.15 -15.64 -19.20
C ASP A 744 -28.50 -16.98 -18.81
N ASN A 745 -27.69 -17.03 -17.74
CA ASN A 745 -26.92 -18.21 -17.36
C ASN A 745 -27.14 -18.68 -15.91
N ILE A 746 -28.31 -18.40 -15.35
CA ILE A 746 -28.66 -18.67 -13.93
C ILE A 746 -28.46 -20.14 -13.54
N LYS A 747 -28.79 -21.08 -14.44
CA LYS A 747 -28.69 -22.51 -14.15
C LYS A 747 -27.24 -22.94 -13.89
N GLN A 748 -26.32 -22.54 -14.75
CA GLN A 748 -24.89 -22.88 -14.59
C GLN A 748 -24.28 -22.18 -13.36
N ILE A 749 -24.69 -20.93 -13.09
CA ILE A 749 -24.24 -20.17 -11.90
C ILE A 749 -24.68 -20.87 -10.61
N THR A 750 -25.90 -21.40 -10.60
CA THR A 750 -26.46 -22.14 -9.46
C THR A 750 -25.68 -23.43 -9.21
N ASP A 751 -25.41 -24.21 -10.26
CA ASP A 751 -24.64 -25.46 -10.15
C ASP A 751 -23.22 -25.21 -9.60
N GLN A 752 -22.55 -24.17 -10.12
CA GLN A 752 -21.21 -23.76 -9.67
C GLN A 752 -21.21 -23.21 -8.24
N TYR A 753 -22.26 -22.49 -7.83
CA TYR A 753 -22.40 -22.02 -6.45
C TYR A 753 -22.43 -23.20 -5.45
N TYR A 754 -23.24 -24.22 -5.74
CA TYR A 754 -23.34 -25.40 -4.88
C TYR A 754 -22.05 -26.22 -4.86
N GLU A 755 -21.36 -26.32 -6.01
CA GLU A 755 -20.08 -26.99 -6.12
C GLU A 755 -18.99 -26.26 -5.32
N ARG A 756 -18.85 -24.94 -5.49
CA ARG A 756 -17.89 -24.11 -4.74
C ARG A 756 -18.19 -24.08 -3.24
N GLY A 757 -19.48 -24.07 -2.87
CA GLY A 757 -19.93 -24.16 -1.48
C GLY A 757 -19.53 -25.47 -0.81
N LYS A 758 -19.69 -26.60 -1.52
CA LYS A 758 -19.25 -27.93 -1.06
C LYS A 758 -17.73 -28.02 -0.95
N LEU A 759 -16.98 -27.54 -1.94
CA LEU A 759 -15.51 -27.47 -1.88
C LEU A 759 -15.02 -26.61 -0.71
N SER A 760 -15.77 -25.56 -0.37
CA SER A 760 -15.52 -24.69 0.79
C SER A 760 -15.99 -25.30 2.12
N GLY A 761 -16.58 -26.49 2.13
CA GLY A 761 -16.97 -27.23 3.35
C GLY A 761 -18.17 -26.63 4.10
N LEU A 762 -19.14 -26.04 3.39
CA LEU A 762 -20.43 -25.59 3.93
C LEU A 762 -21.51 -26.68 3.83
N GLY A 763 -22.46 -26.65 4.76
CA GLY A 763 -23.58 -27.59 4.76
C GLY A 763 -24.64 -27.23 3.71
N GLN A 764 -25.33 -28.24 3.16
CA GLN A 764 -26.37 -28.04 2.14
C GLN A 764 -27.48 -27.05 2.59
N ALA A 765 -27.88 -27.11 3.86
CA ALA A 765 -28.90 -26.22 4.41
C ALA A 765 -28.49 -24.73 4.43
N GLU A 766 -27.20 -24.44 4.64
CA GLU A 766 -26.66 -23.07 4.63
C GLU A 766 -26.55 -22.53 3.20
N LEU A 767 -26.18 -23.40 2.26
CA LEU A 767 -26.14 -23.07 0.83
C LEU A 767 -27.53 -22.76 0.28
N ASP A 768 -28.53 -23.56 0.65
CA ASP A 768 -29.92 -23.37 0.26
C ASP A 768 -30.52 -22.08 0.84
N ALA A 769 -30.19 -21.74 2.09
CA ALA A 769 -30.65 -20.50 2.73
C ALA A 769 -30.12 -19.26 2.00
N THR A 770 -28.84 -19.27 1.66
CA THR A 770 -28.17 -18.17 0.94
C THR A 770 -28.70 -18.05 -0.50
N TYR A 771 -28.89 -19.17 -1.21
CA TYR A 771 -29.48 -19.18 -2.56
C TYR A 771 -30.91 -18.62 -2.57
N LYS A 772 -31.76 -19.01 -1.60
CA LYS A 772 -33.11 -18.46 -1.45
C LYS A 772 -33.10 -16.96 -1.14
N SER A 773 -32.18 -16.50 -0.30
CA SER A 773 -32.02 -15.08 0.03
C SER A 773 -31.65 -14.25 -1.21
N VAL A 774 -30.66 -14.71 -1.99
CA VAL A 774 -30.22 -14.02 -3.22
C VAL A 774 -31.32 -14.05 -4.29
N SER A 775 -31.93 -15.22 -4.51
CA SER A 775 -33.00 -15.39 -5.50
C SER A 775 -34.23 -14.54 -5.19
N LYS A 776 -34.60 -14.40 -3.90
CA LYS A 776 -35.69 -13.53 -3.46
C LYS A 776 -35.36 -12.06 -3.67
N THR A 777 -34.13 -11.65 -3.37
CA THR A 777 -33.68 -10.26 -3.55
C THR A 777 -33.64 -9.86 -5.03
N LEU A 778 -33.26 -10.78 -5.91
CA LEU A 778 -33.16 -10.55 -7.36
C LEU A 778 -34.44 -10.86 -8.13
N GLY A 779 -35.51 -11.29 -7.46
CA GLY A 779 -36.82 -11.54 -8.08
C GLY A 779 -36.94 -12.82 -8.91
N TYR A 780 -36.05 -13.80 -8.70
CA TYR A 780 -36.03 -15.09 -9.43
C TYR A 780 -36.89 -16.19 -8.80
N GLN A 781 -37.56 -15.92 -7.68
CA GLN A 781 -38.57 -16.79 -7.08
C GLN A 781 -39.90 -16.06 -6.94
N SER A 782 -40.97 -16.68 -7.46
CA SER A 782 -42.37 -16.40 -7.14
C SER A 782 -42.78 -17.03 -5.82
#